data_AF-A0A972C7B4-F1
#
_entry.id   AF-A0A972C7B4-F1
#
_cell.length_a   1.000
_cell.length_b   1.000
_cell.length_c   1.000
_cell.angle_alpha   90.00
_cell.angle_beta   90.00
_cell.angle_gamma   90.00
#
_symmetry.space_group_name_H-M   'P 1'
#
loop_
_entity.id
_entity.type
_entity.pdbx_description
1 polymer ?
#
loop_
_entity_poly.entity_id
_entity_poly.type
_entity_poly.pdbx_seq_one_letter_code
_entity_poly.pdbx_strand_id
1 'polypeptide(L)'
;MNILLVSQCHKNALKETRRILDQFAERCGDRTWQTPITQAGLNTLRKLLRQTARKNTAVACYWTHGKNLTELLWIVGDQNQFNEQGRVPTNRTQRNILRAEDENQWVHGTTIQIVATIAALLHDIGKANLGFAKKLKPDAPLQADPYRHEWISLRLFQALIHDCVDDESWLKRFTELDVYFSGNPDWIKKLINDEQKTDSTLSFDKLPPIAQLVSWLIVTHHRMPVETFYANNKARLNAQANGELLNRSAGNFYKKLKAVDGWVKNQKSNDERKDSKAFWQFSNQAMYSHSWQKHIKRWAGKALNHPPLMQLATPDTISDPFILHLARLSLMVGDHNYSSLKSNDPKRLQGDKDFDLIANTDSQGKPKQKLDEHLMGVGQFTARFSRLLPKFSQELPTIKKHKTFSQRTAVARFNWQNKAFDLARSLQESSHQNGFFGVSMASTGCGKTLGNARVMAALAHPKTGVRFTIALGLRILTLQTGEALRQKLNLDDSSLAVLVGGHAMRELFNLSQQAQQNEDKYADHGSESMGELVEEIVHVSESGIDSDEFGTVIADPKARQLLYTPIISCTIDHLMAASENSRGGKHIYPILRLLSSDLILDEPDDFDNNDLPALSRLVYLSGLFGSRILLSSATLTPDLIYGLFSAYKAGREIWNVHNQYPNRGIDCCWFDEHQQQHKIHDDNDRFALSHTDFVEKRVLKLRQEPIRRIACVLPVDNCTSLKDKEIDYSELAKRLLHTAQQMHEHHHEICPSSKKQLSVGLIRFAHTRNIIQTVKAIHEQTLSNDTVHFHLCCYHARQLLVLRNTLETKLDRILNRNKENALFEHNEIQDALAKNPAKNHIFIVISSPVSEVGRDHDYDWAIVEPSSM
;
A
#
# COMPACT_ATOMS: atom_id res chain seq x y z
N MET A 1 -8.72 -34.01 -16.66
CA MET A 1 -8.16 -33.28 -17.82
C MET A 1 -6.84 -33.92 -18.21
N ASN A 2 -6.46 -33.93 -19.49
CA ASN A 2 -5.16 -34.48 -19.92
C ASN A 2 -4.12 -33.37 -20.02
N ILE A 3 -3.04 -33.44 -19.26
CA ILE A 3 -2.02 -32.39 -19.20
C ILE A 3 -0.70 -32.85 -19.84
N LEU A 4 0.02 -31.90 -20.44
CA LEU A 4 1.41 -32.07 -20.89
C LEU A 4 2.28 -31.07 -20.12
N LEU A 5 3.39 -31.54 -19.57
CA LEU A 5 4.36 -30.74 -18.83
C LEU A 5 5.71 -30.79 -19.55
N VAL A 6 6.33 -29.63 -19.76
CA VAL A 6 7.63 -29.50 -20.45
C VAL A 6 8.60 -28.76 -19.53
N SER A 7 9.77 -29.34 -19.26
CA SER A 7 10.80 -28.78 -18.39
C SER A 7 12.02 -28.26 -19.16
N GLN A 8 12.30 -26.97 -19.05
CA GLN A 8 13.57 -26.35 -19.41
C GLN A 8 14.45 -26.11 -18.18
N CYS A 9 14.27 -26.92 -17.13
CA CYS A 9 15.07 -26.77 -15.91
C CYS A 9 16.54 -27.15 -16.17
N HIS A 10 17.47 -26.52 -15.46
CA HIS A 10 18.90 -26.86 -15.49
C HIS A 10 19.51 -26.95 -14.09
N LYS A 11 20.68 -27.60 -13.97
CA LYS A 11 21.38 -27.83 -12.69
C LYS A 11 20.48 -28.53 -11.66
N ASN A 12 20.64 -28.21 -10.36
CA ASN A 12 19.88 -28.81 -9.26
C ASN A 12 18.35 -28.61 -9.38
N ALA A 13 17.90 -27.60 -10.12
CA ALA A 13 16.47 -27.40 -10.36
C ALA A 13 15.85 -28.54 -11.17
N LEU A 14 16.58 -29.10 -12.15
CA LEU A 14 16.09 -30.23 -12.94
C LEU A 14 15.92 -31.49 -12.08
N LYS A 15 16.86 -31.73 -11.15
CA LYS A 15 16.77 -32.88 -10.22
C LYS A 15 15.51 -32.77 -9.34
N GLU A 16 15.24 -31.59 -8.81
CA GLU A 16 14.08 -31.33 -7.97
C GLU A 16 12.76 -31.38 -8.75
N THR A 17 12.72 -30.75 -9.93
CA THR A 17 11.55 -30.81 -10.82
C THR A 17 11.23 -32.24 -11.22
N ARG A 18 12.23 -33.05 -11.58
CA ARG A 18 12.03 -34.47 -11.89
C ARG A 18 11.43 -35.22 -10.70
N ARG A 19 12.01 -35.04 -9.50
CA ARG A 19 11.51 -35.66 -8.27
C ARG A 19 10.03 -35.37 -8.01
N ILE A 20 9.58 -34.14 -8.29
CA ILE A 20 8.19 -33.74 -8.08
C ILE A 20 7.31 -34.23 -9.22
N LEU A 21 7.67 -33.97 -10.49
CA LEU A 21 6.82 -34.33 -11.62
C LEU A 21 6.62 -35.85 -11.73
N ASP A 22 7.65 -36.65 -11.45
CA ASP A 22 7.56 -38.12 -11.49
C ASP A 22 6.59 -38.69 -10.44
N GLN A 23 6.26 -37.94 -9.38
CA GLN A 23 5.27 -38.37 -8.39
C GLN A 23 3.83 -38.17 -8.85
N PHE A 24 3.60 -37.28 -9.82
CA PHE A 24 2.25 -36.88 -10.25
C PHE A 24 1.93 -37.24 -11.69
N ALA A 25 2.95 -37.39 -12.55
CA ALA A 25 2.78 -37.57 -13.98
C ALA A 25 3.78 -38.59 -14.53
N GLU A 26 3.39 -39.29 -15.59
CA GLU A 26 4.26 -40.24 -16.27
C GLU A 26 5.21 -39.49 -17.21
N ARG A 27 6.49 -39.83 -17.11
CA ARG A 27 7.51 -39.23 -17.96
C ARG A 27 7.47 -39.87 -19.35
N CYS A 28 7.17 -39.08 -20.38
CA CYS A 28 7.10 -39.52 -21.77
C CYS A 28 8.31 -39.06 -22.62
N GLY A 29 9.26 -38.35 -22.01
CA GLY A 29 10.54 -37.98 -22.62
C GLY A 29 11.49 -37.33 -21.61
N ASP A 30 12.72 -37.00 -21.99
CA ASP A 30 13.77 -36.52 -21.06
C ASP A 30 13.38 -35.31 -20.22
N ARG A 31 12.48 -34.49 -20.78
CA ARG A 31 12.01 -33.21 -20.25
C ARG A 31 10.50 -33.07 -20.36
N THR A 32 9.78 -34.16 -20.58
CA THR A 32 8.34 -34.12 -20.85
C THR A 32 7.57 -35.17 -20.04
N TRP A 33 6.42 -34.75 -19.50
CA TRP A 33 5.50 -35.60 -18.76
C TRP A 33 4.09 -35.43 -19.28
N GLN A 34 3.31 -36.49 -19.29
CA GLN A 34 1.91 -36.46 -19.70
C GLN A 34 1.09 -37.34 -18.78
N THR A 35 -0.07 -36.85 -18.31
CA THR A 35 -0.95 -37.63 -17.45
C THR A 35 -2.37 -37.07 -17.45
N PRO A 36 -3.40 -37.91 -17.30
CA PRO A 36 -4.72 -37.45 -16.85
C PRO A 36 -4.65 -37.03 -15.38
N ILE A 37 -5.06 -35.79 -15.08
CA ILE A 37 -5.07 -35.24 -13.72
C ILE A 37 -6.41 -34.56 -13.41
N THR A 38 -6.76 -34.49 -12.12
CA THR A 38 -7.87 -33.66 -11.62
C THR A 38 -7.43 -32.20 -11.47
N GLN A 39 -8.38 -31.25 -11.40
CA GLN A 39 -8.05 -29.84 -11.14
C GLN A 39 -7.37 -29.65 -9.78
N ALA A 40 -7.84 -30.36 -8.75
CA ALA A 40 -7.20 -30.36 -7.44
C ALA A 40 -5.75 -30.89 -7.52
N GLY A 41 -5.52 -32.01 -8.22
CA GLY A 41 -4.18 -32.56 -8.41
C GLY A 41 -3.24 -31.61 -9.15
N LEU A 42 -3.74 -30.95 -10.21
CA LEU A 42 -2.96 -29.96 -10.95
C LEU A 42 -2.57 -28.75 -10.09
N ASN A 43 -3.50 -28.26 -9.27
CA ASN A 43 -3.25 -27.15 -8.35
C ASN A 43 -2.19 -27.53 -7.30
N THR A 44 -2.26 -28.73 -6.74
CA THR A 44 -1.27 -29.26 -5.79
C THR A 44 0.11 -29.40 -6.45
N LEU A 45 0.17 -29.96 -7.66
CA LEU A 45 1.41 -30.10 -8.43
C LEU A 45 2.07 -28.73 -8.66
N ARG A 46 1.28 -27.73 -9.09
CA ARG A 46 1.77 -26.36 -9.31
C ARG A 46 2.31 -25.76 -8.01
N LYS A 47 1.62 -25.96 -6.88
CA LYS A 47 2.05 -25.46 -5.56
C LYS A 47 3.39 -26.04 -5.13
N LEU A 48 3.57 -27.36 -5.25
CA LEU A 48 4.83 -28.05 -4.91
C LEU A 48 5.99 -27.59 -5.80
N LEU A 49 5.77 -27.46 -7.11
CA LEU A 49 6.78 -26.95 -8.04
C LEU A 49 7.21 -25.53 -7.69
N ARG A 50 6.29 -24.67 -7.23
CA ARG A 50 6.60 -23.29 -6.83
C ARG A 50 7.35 -23.22 -5.49
N GLN A 51 6.97 -24.02 -4.50
CA GLN A 51 7.63 -24.05 -3.19
C GLN A 51 9.10 -24.47 -3.28
N THR A 52 9.43 -25.33 -4.24
CA THR A 52 10.77 -25.89 -4.45
C THR A 52 11.47 -25.28 -5.67
N ALA A 53 10.83 -24.30 -6.33
CA ALA A 53 11.40 -23.65 -7.49
C ALA A 53 12.72 -22.95 -7.12
N ARG A 54 13.72 -23.13 -7.98
CA ARG A 54 15.03 -22.47 -7.89
C ARG A 54 15.20 -21.56 -9.10
N LYS A 55 16.26 -20.75 -9.12
CA LYS A 55 16.65 -19.90 -10.27
C LYS A 55 16.57 -20.59 -11.64
N ASN A 56 16.94 -21.87 -11.72
CA ASN A 56 16.97 -22.61 -12.98
C ASN A 56 15.75 -23.53 -13.17
N THR A 57 14.67 -23.33 -12.40
CA THR A 57 13.40 -24.02 -12.62
C THR A 57 12.69 -23.34 -13.79
N ALA A 58 12.20 -24.09 -14.76
CA ALA A 58 11.40 -23.62 -15.87
C ALA A 58 10.50 -24.78 -16.33
N VAL A 59 9.21 -24.74 -15.98
CA VAL A 59 8.24 -25.78 -16.31
C VAL A 59 6.99 -25.16 -16.91
N ALA A 60 6.61 -25.56 -18.12
CA ALA A 60 5.37 -25.16 -18.78
C ALA A 60 4.34 -26.28 -18.68
N CYS A 61 3.10 -25.95 -18.30
CA CYS A 61 1.97 -26.87 -18.24
C CYS A 61 0.93 -26.54 -19.29
N TYR A 62 0.50 -27.55 -20.02
CA TYR A 62 -0.47 -27.45 -21.10
C TYR A 62 -1.68 -28.34 -20.82
N TRP A 63 -2.85 -27.86 -21.20
CA TRP A 63 -4.03 -28.68 -21.33
C TRP A 63 -4.16 -29.16 -22.78
N THR A 64 -4.23 -30.46 -22.95
CA THR A 64 -4.53 -31.09 -24.24
C THR A 64 -6.03 -31.42 -24.29
N HIS A 65 -6.76 -30.81 -25.23
CA HIS A 65 -8.18 -31.08 -25.44
C HIS A 65 -8.47 -31.24 -26.94
N GLY A 66 -9.22 -32.26 -27.34
CA GLY A 66 -9.50 -32.52 -28.76
C GLY A 66 -8.28 -32.85 -29.62
N LYS A 67 -8.46 -32.96 -30.94
CA LYS A 67 -7.38 -33.17 -31.91
C LYS A 67 -6.67 -31.83 -32.18
N ASN A 68 -5.37 -31.76 -31.87
CA ASN A 68 -4.48 -30.61 -32.13
C ASN A 68 -4.74 -29.30 -31.36
N LEU A 69 -5.56 -29.29 -30.31
CA LEU A 69 -5.66 -28.10 -29.44
C LEU A 69 -4.85 -28.32 -28.16
N THR A 70 -3.92 -27.40 -27.95
CA THR A 70 -3.03 -27.38 -26.79
C THR A 70 -3.06 -25.97 -26.22
N GLU A 71 -3.56 -25.83 -25.00
CA GLU A 71 -3.69 -24.54 -24.34
C GLU A 71 -2.66 -24.46 -23.21
N LEU A 72 -1.83 -23.41 -23.20
CA LEU A 72 -0.90 -23.16 -22.11
C LEU A 72 -1.69 -22.73 -20.87
N LEU A 73 -1.61 -23.52 -19.79
CA LEU A 73 -2.26 -23.20 -18.52
C LEU A 73 -1.40 -22.26 -17.67
N TRP A 74 -0.13 -22.60 -17.47
CA TRP A 74 0.80 -21.82 -16.64
C TRP A 74 2.26 -22.19 -16.89
N ILE A 75 3.17 -21.32 -16.45
CA ILE A 75 4.61 -21.57 -16.39
C ILE A 75 5.08 -21.36 -14.94
N VAL A 76 5.95 -22.24 -14.43
CA VAL A 76 6.63 -22.10 -13.13
C VAL A 76 8.13 -21.87 -13.35
N GLY A 77 8.66 -20.80 -12.75
CA GLY A 77 10.07 -20.44 -12.80
C GLY A 77 10.44 -19.48 -13.95
N ASP A 78 11.60 -19.67 -14.57
CA ASP A 78 12.15 -18.80 -15.62
C ASP A 78 11.32 -18.88 -16.91
N GLN A 79 10.48 -17.87 -17.10
CA GLN A 79 9.64 -17.73 -18.28
C GLN A 79 10.46 -17.46 -19.55
N ASN A 80 11.68 -16.94 -19.45
CA ASN A 80 12.52 -16.63 -20.62
C ASN A 80 12.96 -17.87 -21.39
N GLN A 81 12.83 -19.06 -20.79
CA GLN A 81 13.06 -20.33 -21.48
C GLN A 81 11.95 -20.69 -22.46
N PHE A 82 10.85 -19.93 -22.47
CA PHE A 82 9.66 -20.18 -23.26
C PHE A 82 9.20 -18.90 -23.98
N ASN A 83 8.59 -19.05 -25.15
CA ASN A 83 7.92 -17.94 -25.84
C ASN A 83 6.51 -17.71 -25.26
N GLU A 84 5.74 -16.76 -25.84
CA GLU A 84 4.38 -16.43 -25.37
C GLU A 84 3.37 -17.59 -25.40
N GLN A 85 3.68 -18.67 -26.13
CA GLN A 85 2.87 -19.89 -26.21
C GLN A 85 3.44 -21.01 -25.32
N GLY A 86 4.45 -20.72 -24.51
CA GLY A 86 5.13 -21.70 -23.66
C GLY A 86 6.16 -22.56 -24.40
N ARG A 87 6.37 -22.36 -25.70
CA ARG A 87 7.26 -23.20 -26.52
C ARG A 87 8.71 -22.78 -26.33
N VAL A 88 9.61 -23.75 -26.38
CA VAL A 88 11.05 -23.50 -26.30
C VAL A 88 11.48 -22.72 -27.55
N PRO A 89 12.14 -21.56 -27.43
CA PRO A 89 12.58 -20.78 -28.59
C PRO A 89 13.68 -21.54 -29.34
N THR A 90 13.55 -21.65 -30.66
CA THR A 90 14.53 -22.33 -31.54
C THR A 90 15.77 -21.48 -31.80
N ASN A 91 15.64 -20.15 -31.79
CA ASN A 91 16.74 -19.20 -31.88
C ASN A 91 16.74 -18.30 -30.64
N ARG A 92 17.93 -18.06 -30.06
CA ARG A 92 18.15 -17.07 -28.99
C ARG A 92 19.12 -16.03 -29.50
N THR A 93 18.74 -14.76 -29.50
CA THR A 93 19.65 -13.66 -29.78
C THR A 93 20.50 -13.39 -28.54
N GLN A 94 21.82 -13.32 -28.72
CA GLN A 94 22.75 -12.99 -27.64
C GLN A 94 22.66 -11.49 -27.33
N ARG A 95 22.50 -11.17 -26.04
CA ARG A 95 22.60 -9.88 -25.35
C ARG A 95 22.69 -8.63 -26.25
N ASN A 96 21.65 -7.80 -26.25
CA ASN A 96 21.69 -6.45 -26.81
C ASN A 96 22.68 -5.58 -26.00
N ILE A 97 23.94 -5.53 -26.43
CA ILE A 97 25.04 -4.79 -25.76
C ILE A 97 24.73 -3.28 -25.74
N LEU A 98 23.99 -2.79 -26.73
CA LEU A 98 23.64 -1.37 -26.86
C LEU A 98 22.60 -0.91 -25.83
N ARG A 99 21.80 -1.82 -25.24
CA ARG A 99 20.78 -1.45 -24.24
C ARG A 99 19.86 -0.30 -24.67
N ALA A 100 19.65 -0.07 -25.96
CA ALA A 100 18.82 1.04 -26.45
C ALA A 100 17.34 0.90 -26.03
N GLU A 101 16.85 -0.33 -25.83
CA GLU A 101 15.52 -0.60 -25.26
C GLU A 101 15.52 -0.62 -23.71
N ASP A 102 16.71 -0.72 -23.09
CA ASP A 102 16.97 -0.64 -21.65
C ASP A 102 17.36 0.80 -21.22
N GLU A 103 17.39 1.77 -22.16
CA GLU A 103 17.53 3.19 -21.85
C GLU A 103 16.26 3.59 -21.08
N ASN A 104 16.37 3.53 -19.76
CA ASN A 104 15.32 3.97 -18.86
C ASN A 104 14.85 5.35 -19.31
N GLN A 105 13.55 5.48 -19.61
CA GLN A 105 12.91 6.76 -19.96
C GLN A 105 13.00 7.80 -18.82
N TRP A 106 13.44 7.38 -17.63
CA TRP A 106 13.60 8.24 -16.47
C TRP A 106 14.78 9.18 -16.65
N VAL A 107 14.48 10.40 -17.11
CA VAL A 107 15.46 11.48 -17.34
C VAL A 107 16.37 11.69 -16.13
N HIS A 108 15.79 11.61 -14.93
CA HIS A 108 16.47 11.93 -13.67
C HIS A 108 16.81 10.68 -12.83
N GLY A 109 16.76 9.47 -13.40
CA GLY A 109 17.10 8.23 -12.66
C GLY A 109 18.51 8.24 -12.08
N THR A 110 19.51 8.69 -12.87
CA THR A 110 20.89 8.84 -12.40
C THR A 110 21.03 9.98 -11.39
N THR A 111 20.25 11.06 -11.54
CA THR A 111 20.22 12.17 -10.58
C THR A 111 19.79 11.67 -9.19
N ILE A 112 18.66 10.94 -9.11
CA ILE A 112 18.17 10.30 -7.88
C ILE A 112 19.25 9.41 -7.26
N GLN A 113 19.89 8.57 -8.08
CA GLN A 113 20.97 7.69 -7.61
C GLN A 113 22.12 8.47 -6.98
N ILE A 114 22.61 9.53 -7.63
CA ILE A 114 23.74 10.32 -7.15
C ILE A 114 23.41 10.99 -5.82
N VAL A 115 22.31 11.75 -5.75
CA VAL A 115 21.95 12.53 -4.56
C VAL A 115 21.60 11.63 -3.38
N ALA A 116 20.88 10.53 -3.61
CA ALA A 116 20.57 9.55 -2.57
C ALA A 116 21.83 8.88 -2.03
N THR A 117 22.80 8.58 -2.90
CA THR A 117 24.06 7.94 -2.47
C THR A 117 24.98 8.89 -1.72
N ILE A 118 25.05 10.16 -2.13
CA ILE A 118 25.78 11.19 -1.39
C ILE A 118 25.15 11.37 -0.01
N ALA A 119 23.82 11.49 0.07
CA ALA A 119 23.11 11.56 1.34
C ALA A 119 23.34 10.31 2.21
N ALA A 120 23.33 9.11 1.63
CA ALA A 120 23.65 7.86 2.33
C ALA A 120 25.05 7.83 2.95
N LEU A 121 26.04 8.41 2.27
CA LEU A 121 27.40 8.50 2.82
C LEU A 121 27.50 9.53 3.96
N LEU A 122 26.51 10.43 4.10
CA LEU A 122 26.50 11.53 5.06
C LEU A 122 25.45 11.37 6.18
N HIS A 123 24.43 10.53 6.02
CA HIS A 123 23.23 10.54 6.87
C HIS A 123 23.51 10.33 8.36
N ASP A 124 24.51 9.50 8.67
CA ASP A 124 24.84 9.05 10.02
C ASP A 124 26.20 9.53 10.53
N ILE A 125 26.85 10.49 9.84
CA ILE A 125 28.14 11.04 10.32
C ILE A 125 28.04 11.66 11.72
N GLY A 126 26.83 12.11 12.10
CA GLY A 126 26.51 12.61 13.43
C GLY A 126 26.64 11.55 14.54
N LYS A 127 26.61 10.25 14.24
CA LYS A 127 26.83 9.16 15.22
C LYS A 127 28.26 9.12 15.77
N ALA A 128 29.19 9.85 15.15
CA ALA A 128 30.58 9.98 15.63
C ALA A 128 30.73 10.75 16.95
N ASN A 129 29.65 11.34 17.48
CA ASN A 129 29.70 12.10 18.72
C ASN A 129 29.96 11.23 19.96
N LEU A 130 30.59 11.81 20.97
CA LEU A 130 30.96 11.11 22.20
C LEU A 130 29.76 10.61 23.00
N GLY A 131 28.62 11.30 22.94
CA GLY A 131 27.37 10.89 23.61
C GLY A 131 26.82 9.58 23.04
N PHE A 132 26.74 9.47 21.71
CA PHE A 132 26.29 8.29 20.99
C PHE A 132 27.24 7.11 21.18
N ALA A 133 28.56 7.33 21.13
CA ALA A 133 29.55 6.30 21.43
C ALA A 133 29.43 5.75 22.87
N LYS A 134 29.09 6.59 23.85
CA LYS A 134 28.82 6.16 25.23
C LYS A 134 27.53 5.37 25.33
N LYS A 135 26.49 5.78 24.60
CA LYS A 135 25.17 5.13 24.56
C LYS A 135 25.22 3.70 24.03
N LEU A 136 26.09 3.41 23.08
CA LEU A 136 26.20 2.05 22.49
C LEU A 136 26.95 1.03 23.38
N LYS A 137 27.39 1.40 24.59
CA LYS A 137 28.05 0.46 25.50
C LYS A 137 27.02 -0.50 26.13
N PRO A 138 27.37 -1.77 26.38
CA PRO A 138 26.43 -2.78 26.90
C PRO A 138 25.69 -2.39 28.19
N ASP A 139 26.34 -1.64 29.07
CA ASP A 139 25.80 -1.24 30.39
C ASP A 139 25.30 0.22 30.42
N ALA A 140 25.18 0.89 29.27
CA ALA A 140 24.69 2.26 29.22
C ALA A 140 23.18 2.32 29.52
N PRO A 141 22.71 3.36 30.23
CA PRO A 141 21.29 3.52 30.49
C PRO A 141 20.54 3.83 29.19
N LEU A 142 19.39 3.17 29.01
CA LEU A 142 18.45 3.44 27.91
C LEU A 142 17.83 4.83 28.10
N GLN A 143 18.36 5.80 27.38
CA GLN A 143 17.95 7.20 27.44
C GLN A 143 18.00 7.79 26.03
N ALA A 144 16.94 8.51 25.67
CA ALA A 144 16.86 9.17 24.37
C ALA A 144 17.91 10.29 24.22
N ASP A 145 18.27 10.59 22.98
CA ASP A 145 19.30 11.57 22.65
C ASP A 145 18.73 13.01 22.77
N PRO A 146 19.47 13.99 23.31
CA PRO A 146 19.05 15.39 23.35
C PRO A 146 18.79 15.97 21.95
N TYR A 147 19.66 15.63 21.01
CA TYR A 147 19.53 15.90 19.59
C TYR A 147 19.72 14.59 18.85
N ARG A 148 18.83 14.28 17.92
CA ARG A 148 18.95 13.08 17.09
C ARG A 148 20.15 13.18 16.16
N HIS A 149 20.79 12.06 15.85
CA HIS A 149 22.05 12.03 15.10
C HIS A 149 21.91 12.63 13.70
N GLU A 150 20.76 12.52 13.05
CA GLU A 150 20.49 13.12 11.74
C GLU A 150 20.58 14.66 11.73
N TRP A 151 20.24 15.31 12.85
CA TRP A 151 20.39 16.77 12.99
C TRP A 151 21.86 17.16 13.14
N ILE A 152 22.61 16.37 13.90
CA ILE A 152 24.06 16.56 14.06
C ILE A 152 24.77 16.32 12.72
N SER A 153 24.38 15.28 11.97
CA SER A 153 24.85 15.03 10.60
C SER A 153 24.62 16.22 9.69
N LEU A 154 23.43 16.82 9.72
CA LEU A 154 23.11 18.02 8.95
C LEU A 154 24.00 19.20 9.33
N ARG A 155 24.23 19.45 10.63
CA ARG A 155 25.11 20.54 11.09
C ARG A 155 26.58 20.29 10.73
N LEU A 156 27.06 19.04 10.77
CA LEU A 156 28.39 18.67 10.30
C LEU A 156 28.55 18.92 8.79
N PHE A 157 27.54 18.55 8.00
CA PHE A 157 27.53 18.84 6.57
C PHE A 157 27.55 20.35 6.30
N GLN A 158 26.71 21.13 7.00
CA GLN A 158 26.71 22.60 6.89
C GLN A 158 28.08 23.20 7.24
N ALA A 159 28.74 22.74 8.31
CA ALA A 159 30.06 23.22 8.70
C ALA A 159 31.13 22.93 7.64
N LEU A 160 31.05 21.76 6.99
CA LEU A 160 31.98 21.39 5.91
C LEU A 160 31.87 22.27 4.66
N ILE A 161 30.73 22.91 4.44
CA ILE A 161 30.46 23.69 3.22
C ILE A 161 30.17 25.17 3.51
N HIS A 162 30.41 25.65 4.73
CA HIS A 162 30.03 26.99 5.20
C HIS A 162 30.54 28.16 4.33
N ASP A 163 31.67 27.99 3.65
CA ASP A 163 32.33 28.98 2.77
C ASP A 163 32.19 28.65 1.28
N CYS A 164 31.47 27.59 0.93
CA CYS A 164 31.16 27.24 -0.46
C CYS A 164 29.97 28.07 -0.95
N VAL A 165 30.15 28.76 -2.08
CA VAL A 165 29.13 29.68 -2.63
C VAL A 165 28.10 28.97 -3.52
N ASP A 166 28.51 27.87 -4.14
CA ASP A 166 27.73 27.14 -5.15
C ASP A 166 27.89 25.61 -5.03
N ASP A 167 27.11 24.87 -5.82
CA ASP A 167 27.16 23.41 -5.78
C ASP A 167 28.49 22.84 -6.30
N GLU A 168 29.11 23.52 -7.25
CA GLU A 168 30.39 23.10 -7.83
C GLU A 168 31.54 23.17 -6.81
N SER A 169 31.62 24.24 -6.01
CA SER A 169 32.68 24.44 -5.01
C SER A 169 32.64 23.40 -3.89
N TRP A 170 31.47 23.10 -3.32
CA TRP A 170 31.41 22.05 -2.29
C TRP A 170 31.64 20.68 -2.89
N LEU A 171 31.07 20.35 -4.04
CA LEU A 171 31.31 19.05 -4.67
C LEU A 171 32.80 18.84 -5.00
N LYS A 172 33.51 19.86 -5.50
CA LYS A 172 34.96 19.82 -5.71
C LYS A 172 35.71 19.55 -4.40
N ARG A 173 35.35 20.24 -3.31
CA ARG A 173 35.91 19.96 -1.98
C ARG A 173 35.71 18.49 -1.58
N PHE A 174 34.55 17.90 -1.84
CA PHE A 174 34.31 16.49 -1.54
C PHE A 174 35.15 15.51 -2.39
N THR A 175 35.73 15.97 -3.50
CA THR A 175 36.71 15.18 -4.27
C THR A 175 38.14 15.23 -3.72
N GLU A 176 38.41 16.17 -2.81
CA GLU A 176 39.74 16.51 -2.26
C GLU A 176 39.68 16.75 -0.73
N LEU A 177 38.87 15.95 -0.01
CA LEU A 177 38.67 16.12 1.45
C LEU A 177 39.94 15.96 2.26
N ASP A 178 40.83 15.06 1.86
CA ASP A 178 42.14 14.82 2.47
C ASP A 178 43.00 16.11 2.49
N VAL A 179 43.01 16.81 1.36
CA VAL A 179 43.69 18.12 1.22
C VAL A 179 43.00 19.16 2.10
N TYR A 180 41.67 19.22 2.06
CA TYR A 180 40.90 20.17 2.87
C TYR A 180 41.15 19.99 4.37
N PHE A 181 41.10 18.75 4.88
CA PHE A 181 41.34 18.45 6.29
C PHE A 181 42.78 18.76 6.72
N SER A 182 43.76 18.50 5.85
CA SER A 182 45.17 18.85 6.12
C SER A 182 45.37 20.37 6.23
N GLY A 183 44.69 21.15 5.39
CA GLY A 183 44.75 22.62 5.43
C GLY A 183 43.84 23.27 6.49
N ASN A 184 42.82 22.54 6.98
CA ASN A 184 41.82 23.04 7.92
C ASN A 184 41.61 22.06 9.10
N PRO A 185 42.63 21.80 9.94
CA PRO A 185 42.52 20.86 11.05
C PRO A 185 41.43 21.25 12.06
N ASP A 186 41.11 22.54 12.13
CA ASP A 186 40.13 23.14 13.03
C ASP A 186 38.73 23.33 12.41
N TRP A 187 38.44 22.74 11.24
CA TRP A 187 37.16 22.93 10.53
C TRP A 187 35.93 22.66 11.42
N ILE A 188 36.04 21.71 12.35
CA ILE A 188 34.95 21.32 13.24
C ILE A 188 34.56 22.42 14.23
N LYS A 189 35.45 23.37 14.52
CA LYS A 189 35.12 24.56 15.35
C LYS A 189 34.07 25.46 14.70
N LYS A 190 33.83 25.29 13.39
CA LYS A 190 32.78 25.98 12.63
C LYS A 190 31.39 25.34 12.79
N LEU A 191 31.30 24.20 13.48
CA LEU A 191 30.03 23.54 13.79
C LEU A 191 29.17 24.43 14.69
N ILE A 192 27.94 24.69 14.27
CA ILE A 192 26.95 25.40 15.09
C ILE A 192 26.35 24.41 16.08
N ASN A 193 26.52 24.71 17.38
CA ASN A 193 25.86 23.99 18.47
C ASN A 193 24.54 24.68 18.83
N ASP A 194 23.43 24.08 18.42
CA ASP A 194 22.07 24.59 18.67
C ASP A 194 21.66 24.61 20.16
N GLU A 195 22.42 23.94 21.04
CA GLU A 195 22.23 24.02 22.49
C GLU A 195 22.61 25.41 23.05
N GLN A 196 23.58 26.09 22.43
CA GLN A 196 24.21 27.29 23.00
C GLN A 196 23.44 28.60 22.75
N LYS A 197 22.23 28.55 22.17
CA LYS A 197 21.38 29.72 21.84
C LYS A 197 22.16 30.88 21.21
N THR A 198 23.11 30.58 20.34
CA THR A 198 23.82 31.61 19.56
C THR A 198 22.93 32.06 18.41
N ASP A 199 22.85 33.37 18.17
CA ASP A 199 22.21 33.93 16.96
C ASP A 199 23.00 33.45 15.74
N SER A 200 22.59 32.34 15.14
CA SER A 200 23.30 31.74 14.02
C SER A 200 23.06 32.55 12.75
N THR A 201 24.10 33.16 12.20
CA THR A 201 24.08 33.91 10.93
C THR A 201 23.99 33.01 9.68
N LEU A 202 24.23 31.71 9.85
CA LEU A 202 24.22 30.67 8.79
C LEU A 202 22.88 29.93 8.75
N SER A 203 21.99 30.44 7.89
CA SER A 203 20.68 29.86 7.63
C SER A 203 20.74 28.84 6.48
N PHE A 204 19.87 27.81 6.52
CA PHE A 204 19.87 26.72 5.52
C PHE A 204 19.39 27.15 4.14
N ASP A 205 18.63 28.25 4.03
CA ASP A 205 18.19 28.83 2.75
C ASP A 205 19.34 29.40 1.92
N LYS A 206 20.48 29.69 2.55
CA LYS A 206 21.71 30.13 1.86
C LYS A 206 22.53 28.98 1.29
N LEU A 207 22.20 27.73 1.61
CA LEU A 207 22.91 26.59 1.05
C LEU A 207 22.64 26.49 -0.46
N PRO A 208 23.64 26.06 -1.25
CA PRO A 208 23.44 25.73 -2.65
C PRO A 208 22.31 24.70 -2.85
N PRO A 209 21.57 24.73 -3.97
CA PRO A 209 20.39 23.89 -4.18
C PRO A 209 20.60 22.37 -4.02
N ILE A 210 21.67 21.78 -4.57
CA ILE A 210 21.93 20.34 -4.38
C ILE A 210 22.30 20.07 -2.91
N ALA A 211 23.05 20.96 -2.27
CA ALA A 211 23.30 20.87 -0.84
C ALA A 211 22.02 20.95 0.01
N GLN A 212 21.03 21.75 -0.38
CA GLN A 212 19.70 21.79 0.26
C GLN A 212 18.98 20.44 0.13
N LEU A 213 18.97 19.84 -1.06
CA LEU A 213 18.39 18.50 -1.28
C LEU A 213 19.08 17.43 -0.44
N VAL A 214 20.42 17.40 -0.43
CA VAL A 214 21.19 16.46 0.41
C VAL A 214 20.90 16.70 1.89
N SER A 215 20.79 17.96 2.32
CA SER A 215 20.42 18.35 3.69
C SER A 215 19.04 17.81 4.09
N TRP A 216 18.06 17.92 3.19
CA TRP A 216 16.72 17.37 3.41
C TRP A 216 16.74 15.85 3.49
N LEU A 217 17.47 15.16 2.63
CA LEU A 217 17.61 13.70 2.69
C LEU A 217 18.25 13.25 4.01
N ILE A 218 19.31 13.93 4.46
CA ILE A 218 19.98 13.64 5.73
C ILE A 218 19.01 13.83 6.89
N VAL A 219 18.31 14.96 7.01
CA VAL A 219 17.49 15.23 8.21
C VAL A 219 16.17 14.46 8.23
N THR A 220 15.71 13.93 7.09
CA THR A 220 14.40 13.29 6.99
C THR A 220 14.43 11.76 6.91
N HIS A 221 15.60 11.12 6.86
CA HIS A 221 15.71 9.68 6.62
C HIS A 221 15.10 8.80 7.73
N HIS A 222 14.90 9.30 8.95
CA HIS A 222 14.14 8.61 9.99
C HIS A 222 12.73 9.16 10.17
N ARG A 223 12.57 10.49 10.08
CA ARG A 223 11.32 11.18 10.39
C ARG A 223 11.13 12.44 9.55
N MET A 224 9.93 12.64 9.02
CA MET A 224 9.60 13.86 8.29
C MET A 224 9.62 15.08 9.22
N PRO A 225 9.98 16.28 8.72
CA PRO A 225 10.00 17.49 9.52
C PRO A 225 8.62 17.77 10.06
N VAL A 226 8.53 17.77 11.38
CA VAL A 226 7.33 18.23 12.04
C VAL A 226 7.49 19.72 12.20
N GLU A 227 6.79 20.43 11.33
CA GLU A 227 6.58 21.85 11.49
C GLU A 227 6.03 22.14 12.91
N THR A 228 6.21 23.34 13.46
CA THR A 228 5.71 23.75 14.80
C THR A 228 4.17 23.71 14.97
N PHE A 229 3.47 22.89 14.17
CA PHE A 229 2.03 22.72 14.02
C PHE A 229 1.44 21.57 14.83
N TYR A 230 2.24 20.91 15.67
CA TYR A 230 1.71 20.42 16.96
C TYR A 230 1.65 21.54 18.02
N ALA A 231 1.59 22.81 17.58
CA ALA A 231 0.91 23.83 18.37
C ALA A 231 -0.49 23.32 18.74
N ASN A 232 -1.07 23.84 19.84
CA ASN A 232 -2.42 23.46 20.23
C ASN A 232 -3.40 23.57 19.04
N ASN A 233 -4.47 22.78 19.03
CA ASN A 233 -5.41 22.71 17.91
C ASN A 233 -5.85 24.10 17.39
N LYS A 234 -5.94 25.11 18.27
CA LYS A 234 -6.33 26.48 17.91
C LYS A 234 -5.33 27.16 16.99
N ALA A 235 -4.03 27.04 17.25
CA ALA A 235 -2.99 27.65 16.40
C ALA A 235 -2.92 27.01 15.02
N ARG A 236 -3.09 25.68 14.94
CA ARG A 236 -3.17 24.96 13.65
C ARG A 236 -4.39 25.38 12.84
N LEU A 237 -5.56 25.44 13.47
CA LEU A 237 -6.80 25.88 12.82
C LEU A 237 -6.70 27.33 12.33
N ASN A 238 -6.09 28.23 13.12
CA ASN A 238 -5.87 29.62 12.72
C ASN A 238 -4.97 29.73 11.49
N ALA A 239 -3.83 29.03 11.49
CA ALA A 239 -2.90 29.05 10.37
C ALA A 239 -3.49 28.38 9.10
N GLN A 240 -4.35 27.37 9.26
CA GLN A 240 -5.12 26.80 8.16
C GLN A 240 -6.15 27.81 7.60
N ALA A 241 -6.90 28.47 8.48
CA ALA A 241 -7.89 29.48 8.09
C ALA A 241 -7.25 30.70 7.40
N ASN A 242 -6.03 31.06 7.81
CA ASN A 242 -5.25 32.16 7.21
C ASN A 242 -4.50 31.74 5.92
N GLY A 243 -4.61 30.48 5.48
CA GLY A 243 -3.91 29.97 4.30
C GLY A 243 -2.38 29.83 4.48
N GLU A 244 -1.85 30.00 5.69
CA GLU A 244 -0.41 29.93 5.98
C GLU A 244 0.19 28.54 5.75
N LEU A 245 -0.65 27.51 5.64
CA LEU A 245 -0.27 26.12 5.36
C LEU A 245 -0.27 25.77 3.87
N LEU A 246 -0.67 26.67 2.99
CA LEU A 246 -0.75 26.45 1.55
C LEU A 246 0.45 27.07 0.82
N ASN A 247 0.86 26.47 -0.31
CA ASN A 247 1.84 27.03 -1.25
C ASN A 247 3.19 27.46 -0.64
N ARG A 248 3.73 26.66 0.29
CA ARG A 248 5.07 26.92 0.85
C ARG A 248 6.15 26.54 -0.16
N SER A 249 7.01 27.50 -0.50
CA SER A 249 8.20 27.24 -1.31
C SER A 249 9.28 26.52 -0.49
N ALA A 250 10.16 25.79 -1.17
CA ALA A 250 11.33 25.17 -0.56
C ALA A 250 12.21 26.20 0.18
N GLY A 251 12.39 27.39 -0.38
CA GLY A 251 13.13 28.48 0.27
C GLY A 251 12.53 28.89 1.62
N ASN A 252 11.20 28.95 1.75
CA ASN A 252 10.53 29.23 3.02
C ASN A 252 10.73 28.10 4.04
N PHE A 253 10.72 26.84 3.57
CA PHE A 253 11.04 25.68 4.42
C PHE A 253 12.45 25.80 5.00
N TYR A 254 13.48 26.01 4.18
CA TYR A 254 14.86 26.10 4.65
C TYR A 254 15.13 27.34 5.51
N LYS A 255 14.46 28.46 5.24
CA LYS A 255 14.54 29.67 6.08
C LYS A 255 14.01 29.45 7.49
N LYS A 256 13.05 28.53 7.65
CA LYS A 256 12.41 28.20 8.94
C LYS A 256 12.95 26.91 9.56
N LEU A 257 13.82 26.19 8.86
CA LEU A 257 14.36 24.90 9.29
C LEU A 257 15.21 25.09 10.55
N LYS A 258 14.77 24.48 11.65
CA LYS A 258 15.44 24.50 12.94
C LYS A 258 15.15 23.23 13.72
N ALA A 259 15.98 22.93 14.72
CA ALA A 259 15.70 21.84 15.65
C ALA A 259 14.46 22.17 16.50
N VAL A 260 13.43 21.33 16.42
CA VAL A 260 12.17 21.49 17.16
C VAL A 260 11.98 20.32 18.12
N ASP A 261 11.47 20.64 19.31
CA ASP A 261 11.13 19.64 20.32
C ASP A 261 10.05 18.68 19.81
N GLY A 262 10.25 17.39 20.05
CA GLY A 262 9.35 16.36 19.54
C GLY A 262 9.57 16.00 18.05
N TRP A 263 10.58 16.56 17.39
CA TRP A 263 11.07 16.11 16.08
C TRP A 263 12.52 15.58 16.17
N VAL A 264 13.50 16.47 16.10
CA VAL A 264 14.95 16.16 16.19
C VAL A 264 15.59 16.63 17.50
N LYS A 265 14.86 17.40 18.30
CA LYS A 265 15.26 17.82 19.64
C LYS A 265 14.38 17.12 20.68
N ASN A 266 14.99 16.75 21.80
CA ASN A 266 14.31 16.24 22.98
C ASN A 266 14.77 17.06 24.19
N GLN A 267 13.97 18.07 24.56
CA GLN A 267 14.28 18.97 25.66
C GLN A 267 14.38 18.22 27.00
N LYS A 268 13.52 17.23 27.22
CA LYS A 268 13.55 16.41 28.44
C LYS A 268 14.89 15.67 28.59
N SER A 269 15.34 14.99 27.54
CA SER A 269 16.66 14.34 27.53
C SER A 269 17.79 15.35 27.69
N ASN A 270 17.67 16.53 27.10
CA ASN A 270 18.67 17.59 27.25
C ASN A 270 18.83 18.06 28.70
N ASP A 271 17.72 18.10 29.46
CA ASP A 271 17.68 18.59 30.83
C ASP A 271 18.03 17.50 31.86
N GLU A 272 17.64 16.25 31.61
CA GLU A 272 17.84 15.11 32.55
C GLU A 272 19.21 14.44 32.42
N ARG A 273 19.82 14.47 31.23
CA ARG A 273 21.11 13.80 30.98
C ARG A 273 22.29 14.62 31.46
N LYS A 274 23.17 13.99 32.23
CA LYS A 274 24.45 14.60 32.67
C LYS A 274 25.47 14.77 31.54
N ASP A 275 25.31 14.01 30.45
CA ASP A 275 26.24 13.95 29.32
C ASP A 275 25.72 14.65 28.05
N SER A 276 24.68 15.49 28.15
CA SER A 276 24.05 16.16 26.99
C SER A 276 25.06 16.90 26.09
N LYS A 277 26.01 17.62 26.69
CA LYS A 277 27.09 18.32 25.98
C LYS A 277 27.99 17.39 25.15
N ALA A 278 28.10 16.11 25.52
CA ALA A 278 28.92 15.14 24.80
C ALA A 278 28.37 14.81 23.40
N PHE A 279 27.09 15.10 23.13
CA PHE A 279 26.48 14.91 21.81
C PHE A 279 26.98 15.91 20.76
N TRP A 280 27.62 17.01 21.18
CA TRP A 280 28.24 18.00 20.30
C TRP A 280 29.78 17.93 20.32
N GLN A 281 30.35 16.90 20.96
CA GLN A 281 31.80 16.70 21.08
C GLN A 281 32.25 15.47 20.29
N PHE A 282 33.42 15.55 19.69
CA PHE A 282 33.95 14.53 18.80
C PHE A 282 35.43 14.29 19.09
N SER A 283 35.80 13.02 19.32
CA SER A 283 37.21 12.60 19.42
C SER A 283 37.80 12.16 18.08
N ASN A 284 36.94 11.68 17.18
CA ASN A 284 37.26 11.25 15.83
C ASN A 284 36.03 11.46 14.93
N GLN A 285 36.19 11.33 13.61
CA GLN A 285 35.11 11.49 12.64
C GLN A 285 35.13 10.35 11.61
N ALA A 286 33.94 9.92 11.19
CA ALA A 286 33.82 8.96 10.08
C ALA A 286 34.45 9.48 8.78
N MET A 287 34.45 10.79 8.62
CA MET A 287 34.96 11.46 7.42
C MET A 287 36.49 11.42 7.30
N TYR A 288 37.21 11.03 8.36
CA TYR A 288 38.66 10.81 8.31
C TYR A 288 39.04 9.42 7.77
N SER A 289 38.09 8.49 7.65
CA SER A 289 38.33 7.18 7.03
C SER A 289 38.69 7.32 5.56
N HIS A 290 39.83 6.75 5.15
CA HIS A 290 40.28 6.77 3.76
C HIS A 290 39.38 5.94 2.86
N SER A 291 38.88 4.80 3.37
CA SER A 291 37.92 3.96 2.64
C SER A 291 36.62 4.71 2.36
N TRP A 292 36.11 5.46 3.34
CA TRP A 292 34.92 6.31 3.16
C TRP A 292 35.19 7.48 2.20
N GLN A 293 36.32 8.18 2.35
CA GLN A 293 36.69 9.30 1.47
C GLN A 293 36.77 8.89 0.00
N LYS A 294 37.25 7.67 -0.30
CA LYS A 294 37.25 7.13 -1.67
C LYS A 294 35.85 7.03 -2.27
N HIS A 295 34.84 6.67 -1.47
CA HIS A 295 33.46 6.55 -1.91
C HIS A 295 32.82 7.92 -2.14
N ILE A 296 32.97 8.85 -1.20
CA ILE A 296 32.40 10.19 -1.36
C ILE A 296 33.07 10.95 -2.52
N LYS A 297 34.40 10.83 -2.68
CA LYS A 297 35.15 11.39 -3.82
C LYS A 297 34.59 10.90 -5.15
N ARG A 298 34.31 9.59 -5.26
CA ARG A 298 33.72 9.00 -6.47
C ARG A 298 32.34 9.60 -6.78
N TRP A 299 31.47 9.73 -5.79
CA TRP A 299 30.10 10.20 -6.00
C TRP A 299 30.00 11.72 -6.17
N ALA A 300 30.81 12.49 -5.47
CA ALA A 300 30.96 13.92 -5.70
C ALA A 300 31.52 14.20 -7.11
N GLY A 301 32.54 13.45 -7.53
CA GLY A 301 33.07 13.52 -8.90
C GLY A 301 32.03 13.14 -9.95
N LYS A 302 31.14 12.17 -9.67
CA LYS A 302 30.00 11.87 -10.55
C LYS A 302 28.99 13.03 -10.61
N ALA A 303 28.68 13.66 -9.48
CA ALA A 303 27.75 14.77 -9.43
C ALA A 303 28.26 15.97 -10.27
N LEU A 304 29.54 16.34 -10.11
CA LEU A 304 30.18 17.39 -10.91
C LEU A 304 30.11 17.14 -12.41
N ASN A 305 30.28 15.87 -12.81
CA ASN A 305 30.30 15.46 -14.20
C ASN A 305 28.92 15.02 -14.72
N HIS A 306 27.82 15.34 -14.02
CA HIS A 306 26.45 14.98 -14.42
C HIS A 306 25.62 16.23 -14.74
N PRO A 307 25.65 16.72 -16.00
CA PRO A 307 24.95 17.95 -16.39
C PRO A 307 23.46 18.01 -16.03
N PRO A 308 22.65 16.93 -16.15
CA PRO A 308 21.24 16.97 -15.75
C PRO A 308 21.03 17.29 -14.26
N LEU A 309 21.91 16.88 -13.36
CA LEU A 309 21.83 17.28 -11.94
C LEU A 309 22.25 18.74 -11.76
N MET A 310 23.33 19.18 -12.41
CA MET A 310 23.79 20.56 -12.31
C MET A 310 22.77 21.55 -12.90
N GLN A 311 22.02 21.16 -13.94
CA GLN A 311 20.92 21.96 -14.50
C GLN A 311 19.72 22.06 -13.56
N LEU A 312 19.49 21.03 -12.72
CA LEU A 312 18.44 21.03 -11.70
C LEU A 312 18.80 21.83 -10.44
N ALA A 313 20.03 22.35 -10.35
CA ALA A 313 20.55 23.09 -9.19
C ALA A 313 19.94 24.51 -9.09
N THR A 314 18.60 24.59 -9.02
CA THR A 314 17.86 25.81 -8.69
C THR A 314 16.87 25.50 -7.57
N PRO A 315 16.51 26.47 -6.70
CA PRO A 315 15.62 26.22 -5.57
C PRO A 315 14.25 25.63 -5.95
N ASP A 316 13.70 26.03 -7.09
CA ASP A 316 12.38 25.56 -7.54
C ASP A 316 12.45 24.14 -8.11
N THR A 317 13.43 23.86 -8.98
CA THR A 317 13.55 22.55 -9.65
C THR A 317 14.12 21.46 -8.74
N ILE A 318 14.96 21.80 -7.76
CA ILE A 318 15.55 20.81 -6.86
C ILE A 318 14.51 20.28 -5.85
N SER A 319 13.41 21.01 -5.67
CA SER A 319 12.30 20.64 -4.79
C SER A 319 11.23 19.77 -5.46
N ASP A 320 11.57 19.19 -6.62
CA ASP A 320 10.70 18.27 -7.35
C ASP A 320 10.28 17.07 -6.46
N PRO A 321 8.96 16.85 -6.25
CA PRO A 321 8.46 15.79 -5.38
C PRO A 321 8.89 14.39 -5.79
N PHE A 322 8.99 14.12 -7.10
CA PHE A 322 9.38 12.80 -7.61
C PHE A 322 10.82 12.48 -7.24
N ILE A 323 11.74 13.43 -7.43
CA ILE A 323 13.15 13.29 -7.06
C ILE A 323 13.28 13.13 -5.54
N LEU A 324 12.64 14.00 -4.76
CA LEU A 324 12.68 13.98 -3.29
C LEU A 324 12.21 12.63 -2.72
N HIS A 325 11.01 12.19 -3.11
CA HIS A 325 10.43 10.95 -2.58
C HIS A 325 11.25 9.71 -2.96
N LEU A 326 11.72 9.60 -4.21
CA LEU A 326 12.46 8.43 -4.64
C LEU A 326 13.91 8.41 -4.15
N ALA A 327 14.54 9.58 -3.97
CA ALA A 327 15.86 9.66 -3.35
C ALA A 327 15.78 9.28 -1.86
N ARG A 328 14.76 9.78 -1.13
CA ARG A 328 14.52 9.41 0.26
C ARG A 328 14.19 7.92 0.41
N LEU A 329 13.31 7.38 -0.45
CA LEU A 329 13.01 5.95 -0.51
C LEU A 329 14.29 5.12 -0.70
N SER A 330 15.16 5.53 -1.63
CA SER A 330 16.40 4.82 -1.91
C SER A 330 17.39 4.84 -0.74
N LEU A 331 17.49 5.98 -0.05
CA LEU A 331 18.29 6.12 1.16
C LEU A 331 17.76 5.19 2.25
N MET A 332 16.47 5.26 2.55
CA MET A 332 15.85 4.49 3.63
C MET A 332 15.86 2.98 3.39
N VAL A 333 15.66 2.54 2.15
CA VAL A 333 15.80 1.10 1.81
C VAL A 333 17.26 0.66 1.94
N GLY A 334 18.21 1.50 1.54
CA GLY A 334 19.63 1.22 1.71
C GLY A 334 20.02 1.03 3.18
N ASP A 335 19.54 1.93 4.03
CA ASP A 335 19.78 1.91 5.48
C ASP A 335 19.12 0.68 6.13
N HIS A 336 17.83 0.45 5.87
CA HIS A 336 17.09 -0.72 6.37
C HIS A 336 17.78 -2.05 6.00
N ASN A 337 18.14 -2.20 4.73
CA ASN A 337 18.75 -3.43 4.23
C ASN A 337 20.16 -3.65 4.79
N TYR A 338 20.98 -2.60 4.92
CA TYR A 338 22.35 -2.77 5.43
C TYR A 338 22.35 -2.96 6.95
N SER A 339 21.50 -2.23 7.67
CA SER A 339 21.34 -2.34 9.12
C SER A 339 20.81 -3.70 9.54
N SER A 340 20.00 -4.37 8.71
CA SER A 340 19.47 -5.72 8.99
C SER A 340 20.47 -6.87 8.75
N LEU A 341 21.62 -6.62 8.11
CA LEU A 341 22.63 -7.66 7.86
C LEU A 341 23.18 -8.25 9.18
N LYS A 342 23.46 -9.55 9.19
CA LYS A 342 24.09 -10.22 10.35
C LYS A 342 25.59 -9.91 10.42
N SER A 343 26.19 -10.06 11.60
CA SER A 343 27.61 -9.72 11.79
C SER A 343 28.56 -10.52 10.89
N ASN A 344 28.17 -11.71 10.46
CA ASN A 344 28.94 -12.60 9.58
C ASN A 344 28.42 -12.63 8.13
N ASP A 345 27.57 -11.68 7.72
CA ASP A 345 27.01 -11.66 6.37
C ASP A 345 28.10 -11.30 5.32
N PRO A 346 28.25 -12.08 4.24
CA PRO A 346 29.26 -11.84 3.22
C PRO A 346 29.06 -10.55 2.42
N LYS A 347 27.89 -9.90 2.51
CA LYS A 347 27.61 -8.62 1.85
C LYS A 347 28.14 -7.40 2.61
N ARG A 348 28.64 -7.59 3.84
CA ARG A 348 29.24 -6.52 4.63
C ARG A 348 30.53 -6.04 3.97
N LEU A 349 30.71 -4.73 3.95
CA LEU A 349 31.95 -4.11 3.51
C LEU A 349 32.98 -4.11 4.64
N GLN A 350 34.25 -3.91 4.28
CA GLN A 350 35.31 -3.68 5.25
C GLN A 350 35.69 -2.20 5.20
N GLY A 351 35.63 -1.56 6.36
CA GLY A 351 36.16 -0.21 6.59
C GLY A 351 37.67 -0.21 6.82
N ASP A 352 38.16 0.92 7.32
CA ASP A 352 39.55 1.04 7.75
C ASP A 352 39.81 0.11 8.96
N LYS A 353 40.99 -0.52 8.98
CA LYS A 353 41.33 -1.53 10.00
C LYS A 353 41.29 -0.97 11.42
N ASP A 354 41.87 0.22 11.60
CA ASP A 354 42.05 0.89 12.89
C ASP A 354 40.91 1.89 13.20
N PHE A 355 39.74 1.69 12.60
CA PHE A 355 38.58 2.55 12.82
C PHE A 355 37.73 2.07 14.01
N ASP A 356 37.48 2.97 14.98
CA ASP A 356 36.95 2.60 16.30
C ASP A 356 35.49 3.03 16.56
N LEU A 357 34.89 3.85 15.68
CA LEU A 357 33.52 4.32 15.87
C LEU A 357 32.51 3.25 15.41
N ILE A 358 31.44 3.06 16.18
CA ILE A 358 30.41 2.06 15.95
C ILE A 358 29.10 2.75 15.54
N ALA A 359 28.40 2.21 14.54
CA ALA A 359 27.11 2.73 14.08
C ALA A 359 25.92 2.17 14.89
N ASN A 360 25.96 0.88 15.22
CA ASN A 360 24.85 0.17 15.85
C ASN A 360 25.31 -1.06 16.65
N THR A 361 24.40 -1.57 17.47
CA THR A 361 24.56 -2.81 18.25
C THR A 361 23.58 -3.89 17.82
N ASP A 362 23.85 -5.15 18.19
CA ASP A 362 22.87 -6.23 18.06
C ASP A 362 21.85 -6.21 19.21
N SER A 363 20.89 -7.13 19.18
CA SER A 363 19.86 -7.26 20.23
C SER A 363 20.42 -7.64 21.61
N GLN A 364 21.71 -8.00 21.71
CA GLN A 364 22.42 -8.27 22.96
C GLN A 364 23.29 -7.09 23.40
N GLY A 365 23.21 -5.93 22.72
CA GLY A 365 24.00 -4.74 23.02
C GLY A 365 25.47 -4.82 22.59
N LYS A 366 25.85 -5.80 21.76
CA LYS A 366 27.23 -5.93 21.28
C LYS A 366 27.46 -5.09 20.02
N PRO A 367 28.64 -4.47 19.85
CA PRO A 367 28.99 -3.74 18.63
C PRO A 367 28.82 -4.60 17.39
N LYS A 368 28.05 -4.11 16.42
CA LYS A 368 27.68 -4.87 15.23
C LYS A 368 28.39 -4.36 13.98
N GLN A 369 28.28 -3.06 13.68
CA GLN A 369 28.86 -2.43 12.49
C GLN A 369 29.72 -1.22 12.87
N LYS A 370 30.89 -1.09 12.24
CA LYS A 370 31.69 0.14 12.31
C LYS A 370 31.00 1.26 11.53
N LEU A 371 31.21 2.51 11.92
CA LEU A 371 30.51 3.65 11.32
C LEU A 371 30.91 3.92 9.87
N ASP A 372 32.20 3.83 9.54
CA ASP A 372 32.68 3.99 8.16
C ASP A 372 32.19 2.85 7.24
N GLU A 373 32.26 1.61 7.72
CA GLU A 373 31.67 0.44 7.07
C GLU A 373 30.18 0.66 6.80
N HIS A 374 29.43 1.09 7.81
CA HIS A 374 27.99 1.29 7.72
C HIS A 374 27.64 2.32 6.64
N LEU A 375 28.26 3.51 6.68
CA LEU A 375 28.01 4.57 5.68
C LEU A 375 28.31 4.10 4.25
N MET A 376 29.43 3.40 4.04
CA MET A 376 29.77 2.85 2.72
C MET A 376 28.79 1.77 2.27
N GLY A 377 28.37 0.91 3.18
CA GLY A 377 27.42 -0.17 2.94
C GLY A 377 26.06 0.35 2.54
N VAL A 378 25.50 1.30 3.31
CA VAL A 378 24.27 2.00 2.98
C VAL A 378 24.39 2.69 1.62
N GLY A 379 25.50 3.42 1.37
CA GLY A 379 25.75 4.05 0.07
C GLY A 379 25.74 3.06 -1.10
N GLN A 380 26.33 1.87 -0.95
CA GLN A 380 26.32 0.85 -2.00
C GLN A 380 24.92 0.26 -2.22
N PHE A 381 24.17 -0.02 -1.16
CA PHE A 381 22.82 -0.54 -1.25
C PHE A 381 21.85 0.49 -1.84
N THR A 382 21.92 1.74 -1.42
CA THR A 382 21.17 2.88 -1.98
C THR A 382 21.44 3.03 -3.46
N ALA A 383 22.72 3.08 -3.87
CA ALA A 383 23.08 3.18 -5.28
C ALA A 383 22.55 2.01 -6.12
N ARG A 384 22.61 0.79 -5.58
CA ARG A 384 22.06 -0.40 -6.24
C ARG A 384 20.55 -0.29 -6.36
N PHE A 385 19.85 0.06 -5.29
CA PHE A 385 18.40 0.16 -5.24
C PHE A 385 17.87 1.22 -6.24
N SER A 386 18.42 2.44 -6.24
CA SER A 386 17.97 3.49 -7.16
C SER A 386 18.12 3.10 -8.62
N ARG A 387 19.16 2.34 -8.97
CA ARG A 387 19.37 1.83 -10.33
C ARG A 387 18.30 0.81 -10.75
N LEU A 388 17.72 0.10 -9.77
CA LEU A 388 16.70 -0.91 -10.02
C LEU A 388 15.30 -0.31 -10.12
N LEU A 389 15.02 0.83 -9.49
CA LEU A 389 13.69 1.45 -9.48
C LEU A 389 13.00 1.51 -10.85
N PRO A 390 13.64 1.99 -11.94
CA PRO A 390 12.98 2.08 -13.25
C PRO A 390 12.57 0.71 -13.83
N LYS A 391 13.23 -0.36 -13.39
CA LYS A 391 12.99 -1.72 -13.86
C LYS A 391 11.83 -2.42 -13.14
N PHE A 392 11.31 -1.86 -12.05
CA PHE A 392 10.27 -2.51 -11.25
C PHE A 392 9.00 -2.77 -12.06
N SER A 393 8.58 -1.81 -12.88
CA SER A 393 7.37 -1.93 -13.71
C SER A 393 7.49 -2.99 -14.82
N GLN A 394 8.72 -3.35 -15.22
CA GLN A 394 8.98 -4.28 -16.32
C GLN A 394 9.35 -5.69 -15.82
N GLU A 395 10.10 -5.79 -14.72
CA GLU A 395 10.72 -7.04 -14.28
C GLU A 395 9.96 -7.72 -13.12
N LEU A 396 9.03 -7.03 -12.44
CA LEU A 396 8.22 -7.64 -11.39
C LEU A 396 7.18 -8.63 -11.98
N PRO A 397 6.78 -9.68 -11.23
CA PRO A 397 5.86 -10.69 -11.72
C PRO A 397 4.51 -10.10 -12.13
N THR A 398 4.00 -10.54 -13.27
CA THR A 398 2.72 -10.08 -13.81
C THR A 398 1.83 -11.25 -14.20
N ILE A 399 0.53 -10.98 -14.38
CA ILE A 399 -0.42 -11.94 -14.95
C ILE A 399 -0.55 -11.63 -16.45
N LYS A 400 0.07 -12.42 -17.31
CA LYS A 400 0.08 -12.15 -18.77
C LYS A 400 -1.25 -12.48 -19.46
N LYS A 401 -1.84 -13.64 -19.17
CA LYS A 401 -3.12 -14.08 -19.73
C LYS A 401 -3.92 -14.80 -18.65
N HIS A 402 -5.06 -14.24 -18.29
CA HIS A 402 -6.01 -14.87 -17.38
C HIS A 402 -7.39 -14.91 -18.04
N LYS A 403 -7.96 -16.11 -18.12
CA LYS A 403 -9.26 -16.33 -18.79
C LYS A 403 -10.35 -15.45 -18.19
N THR A 404 -10.38 -15.30 -16.86
CA THR A 404 -11.38 -14.49 -16.17
C THR A 404 -11.42 -13.03 -16.64
N PHE A 405 -10.28 -12.44 -17.01
CA PHE A 405 -10.26 -11.05 -17.43
C PHE A 405 -10.71 -10.85 -18.88
N SER A 406 -10.42 -11.84 -19.75
CA SER A 406 -10.68 -11.76 -21.19
C SER A 406 -12.00 -12.40 -21.61
N GLN A 407 -12.56 -13.30 -20.79
CA GLN A 407 -13.79 -14.01 -21.11
C GLN A 407 -14.97 -13.04 -21.12
N ARG A 408 -15.71 -13.04 -22.23
CA ARG A 408 -16.96 -12.28 -22.33
C ARG A 408 -18.04 -12.97 -21.50
N THR A 409 -18.78 -12.19 -20.73
CA THR A 409 -19.98 -12.69 -20.05
C THR A 409 -21.14 -12.74 -21.03
N ALA A 410 -21.94 -13.82 -20.97
CA ALA A 410 -23.19 -13.96 -21.70
C ALA A 410 -24.41 -13.55 -20.86
N VAL A 411 -24.20 -13.26 -19.58
CA VAL A 411 -25.27 -12.87 -18.65
C VAL A 411 -25.65 -11.42 -18.91
N ALA A 412 -26.89 -11.20 -19.36
CA ALA A 412 -27.37 -9.88 -19.79
C ALA A 412 -27.11 -8.76 -18.77
N ARG A 413 -27.34 -9.03 -17.48
CA ARG A 413 -27.09 -8.09 -16.36
C ARG A 413 -25.64 -7.60 -16.28
N PHE A 414 -24.67 -8.39 -16.74
CA PHE A 414 -23.24 -8.08 -16.66
C PHE A 414 -22.65 -7.65 -18.01
N ASN A 415 -23.46 -7.48 -19.05
CA ASN A 415 -22.99 -7.12 -20.39
C ASN A 415 -22.20 -5.79 -20.43
N TRP A 416 -22.48 -4.86 -19.51
CA TRP A 416 -21.74 -3.61 -19.40
C TRP A 416 -20.23 -3.84 -19.19
N GLN A 417 -19.84 -4.90 -18.48
CA GLN A 417 -18.44 -5.27 -18.25
C GLN A 417 -17.71 -5.58 -19.56
N ASN A 418 -18.41 -6.13 -20.56
CA ASN A 418 -17.83 -6.39 -21.87
C ASN A 418 -17.53 -5.10 -22.63
N LYS A 419 -18.42 -4.11 -22.55
CA LYS A 419 -18.24 -2.79 -23.18
C LYS A 419 -17.16 -1.98 -22.47
N ALA A 420 -17.15 -2.00 -21.13
CA ALA A 420 -16.13 -1.36 -20.31
C ALA A 420 -14.73 -1.94 -20.61
N PHE A 421 -14.62 -3.26 -20.75
CA PHE A 421 -13.39 -3.93 -21.17
C PHE A 421 -12.92 -3.47 -22.55
N ASP A 422 -13.82 -3.40 -23.54
CA ASP A 422 -13.46 -2.98 -24.90
C ASP A 422 -12.98 -1.53 -24.95
N LEU A 423 -13.67 -0.63 -24.24
CA LEU A 423 -13.27 0.77 -24.12
C LEU A 423 -11.90 0.89 -23.44
N ALA A 424 -11.71 0.22 -22.30
CA ALA A 424 -10.43 0.23 -21.61
C ALA A 424 -9.30 -0.32 -22.50
N ARG A 425 -9.59 -1.36 -23.29
CA ARG A 425 -8.62 -1.93 -24.24
C ARG A 425 -8.25 -0.96 -25.35
N SER A 426 -9.19 -0.14 -25.86
CA SER A 426 -8.86 0.86 -26.88
C SER A 426 -7.98 2.00 -26.35
N LEU A 427 -7.95 2.19 -25.03
CA LEU A 427 -7.16 3.22 -24.34
C LEU A 427 -5.83 2.70 -23.81
N GLN A 428 -5.46 1.47 -24.10
CA GLN A 428 -4.25 0.84 -23.57
C GLN A 428 -2.98 1.66 -23.84
N GLU A 429 -2.78 2.13 -25.07
CA GLU A 429 -1.60 2.92 -25.44
C GLU A 429 -1.68 4.36 -24.91
N SER A 430 -2.83 5.02 -25.04
CA SER A 430 -2.98 6.41 -24.60
C SER A 430 -2.86 6.53 -23.08
N SER A 431 -3.51 5.64 -22.32
CA SER A 431 -3.47 5.63 -20.85
C SER A 431 -2.08 5.38 -20.28
N HIS A 432 -1.20 4.71 -21.03
CA HIS A 432 0.18 4.51 -20.62
C HIS A 432 0.96 5.84 -20.59
N GLN A 433 0.74 6.70 -21.58
CA GLN A 433 1.40 8.00 -21.71
C GLN A 433 0.68 9.07 -20.89
N ASN A 434 -0.63 9.20 -21.09
CA ASN A 434 -1.47 10.25 -20.51
C ASN A 434 -1.80 10.02 -19.03
N GLY A 435 -1.79 8.76 -18.58
CA GLY A 435 -2.43 8.35 -17.32
C GLY A 435 -3.92 8.04 -17.51
N PHE A 436 -4.55 7.45 -16.50
CA PHE A 436 -5.95 7.05 -16.57
C PHE A 436 -6.65 7.31 -15.24
N PHE A 437 -7.81 7.96 -15.33
CA PHE A 437 -8.71 8.25 -14.22
C PHE A 437 -10.10 7.71 -14.53
N GLY A 438 -10.40 6.53 -14.01
CA GLY A 438 -11.68 5.86 -14.21
C GLY A 438 -12.64 6.12 -13.05
N VAL A 439 -13.93 6.27 -13.37
CA VAL A 439 -15.03 6.36 -12.40
C VAL A 439 -16.06 5.29 -12.74
N SER A 440 -16.09 4.21 -11.97
CA SER A 440 -17.10 3.16 -12.06
C SER A 440 -18.23 3.46 -11.10
N MET A 441 -19.35 3.94 -11.64
CA MET A 441 -20.57 4.26 -10.89
C MET A 441 -21.65 3.18 -11.01
N ALA A 442 -21.32 1.96 -11.43
CA ALA A 442 -22.33 0.93 -11.63
C ALA A 442 -23.12 0.64 -10.34
N SER A 443 -24.43 0.41 -10.47
CA SER A 443 -25.33 0.21 -9.32
C SER A 443 -24.97 -1.02 -8.48
N THR A 444 -25.35 -1.01 -7.20
CA THR A 444 -25.09 -2.11 -6.26
C THR A 444 -25.60 -3.45 -6.80
N GLY A 445 -24.74 -4.47 -6.77
CA GLY A 445 -25.03 -5.79 -7.34
C GLY A 445 -24.81 -5.93 -8.85
N CYS A 446 -24.37 -4.90 -9.58
CA CYS A 446 -24.05 -5.00 -11.02
C CYS A 446 -22.70 -5.67 -11.31
N GLY A 447 -22.01 -6.21 -10.30
CA GLY A 447 -20.75 -6.92 -10.46
C GLY A 447 -19.53 -6.02 -10.67
N LYS A 448 -19.48 -4.86 -9.98
CA LYS A 448 -18.37 -3.89 -10.04
C LYS A 448 -17.00 -4.54 -9.90
N THR A 449 -16.82 -5.39 -8.89
CA THR A 449 -15.53 -6.02 -8.57
C THR A 449 -14.86 -6.70 -9.77
N LEU A 450 -15.60 -7.54 -10.51
CA LEU A 450 -15.07 -8.19 -11.71
C LEU A 450 -14.95 -7.21 -12.88
N GLY A 451 -15.92 -6.32 -13.07
CA GLY A 451 -15.88 -5.29 -14.12
C GLY A 451 -14.65 -4.40 -14.02
N ASN A 452 -14.33 -3.93 -12.81
CA ASN A 452 -13.20 -3.07 -12.50
C ASN A 452 -11.87 -3.81 -12.72
N ALA A 453 -11.75 -5.04 -12.21
CA ALA A 453 -10.58 -5.87 -12.45
C ALA A 453 -10.36 -6.12 -13.96
N ARG A 454 -11.44 -6.28 -14.73
CA ARG A 454 -11.39 -6.40 -16.20
C ARG A 454 -10.94 -5.12 -16.88
N VAL A 455 -11.41 -3.95 -16.44
CA VAL A 455 -10.95 -2.63 -16.93
C VAL A 455 -9.45 -2.48 -16.71
N MET A 456 -8.96 -2.69 -15.49
CA MET A 456 -7.53 -2.56 -15.19
C MET A 456 -6.68 -3.59 -15.96
N ALA A 457 -7.19 -4.82 -16.10
CA ALA A 457 -6.52 -5.85 -16.90
C ALA A 457 -6.49 -5.51 -18.40
N ALA A 458 -7.49 -4.80 -18.93
CA ALA A 458 -7.53 -4.37 -20.33
C ALA A 458 -6.55 -3.23 -20.62
N LEU A 459 -6.35 -2.33 -19.66
CA LEU A 459 -5.36 -1.26 -19.73
C LEU A 459 -3.92 -1.79 -19.71
N ALA A 460 -3.69 -2.97 -19.12
CA ALA A 460 -2.35 -3.56 -19.05
C ALA A 460 -1.87 -4.03 -20.42
N HIS A 461 -0.65 -3.63 -20.81
CA HIS A 461 -0.07 -4.05 -22.09
C HIS A 461 0.20 -5.57 -22.11
N PRO A 462 -0.10 -6.30 -23.20
CA PRO A 462 0.04 -7.77 -23.24
C PRO A 462 1.45 -8.29 -22.94
N LYS A 463 2.49 -7.51 -23.30
CA LYS A 463 3.89 -7.87 -23.04
C LYS A 463 4.29 -7.72 -21.58
N THR A 464 3.85 -6.65 -20.91
CA THR A 464 4.18 -6.38 -19.51
C THR A 464 3.28 -7.19 -18.58
N GLY A 465 2.00 -7.36 -18.93
CA GLY A 465 1.02 -8.13 -18.16
C GLY A 465 0.36 -7.33 -17.04
N VAL A 466 -0.60 -7.95 -16.35
CA VAL A 466 -1.50 -7.30 -15.40
C VAL A 466 -0.87 -7.23 -13.99
N ARG A 467 -0.87 -6.04 -13.39
CA ARG A 467 -0.57 -5.78 -11.98
C ARG A 467 -1.45 -4.63 -11.47
N PHE A 468 -2.25 -4.87 -10.44
CA PHE A 468 -3.05 -3.82 -9.80
C PHE A 468 -3.33 -4.14 -8.32
N THR A 469 -3.75 -3.14 -7.57
CA THR A 469 -4.14 -3.24 -6.17
C THR A 469 -5.60 -2.89 -6.02
N ILE A 470 -6.36 -3.69 -5.28
CA ILE A 470 -7.74 -3.41 -4.87
C ILE A 470 -7.69 -2.96 -3.42
N ALA A 471 -7.90 -1.68 -3.20
CA ALA A 471 -7.92 -1.05 -1.88
C ALA A 471 -9.37 -0.72 -1.52
N LEU A 472 -9.92 -1.43 -0.52
CA LEU A 472 -11.29 -1.28 -0.06
C LEU A 472 -11.41 -0.16 0.99
N GLY A 473 -12.50 0.61 0.95
CA GLY A 473 -12.89 1.63 1.93
C GLY A 473 -13.20 1.10 3.34
N LEU A 474 -13.03 -0.19 3.57
CA LEU A 474 -13.21 -0.84 4.86
C LEU A 474 -12.08 -0.49 5.83
N ARG A 475 -12.43 -0.34 7.12
CA ARG A 475 -11.42 -0.21 8.19
C ARG A 475 -10.64 -1.49 8.46
N ILE A 476 -11.24 -2.66 8.21
CA ILE A 476 -10.63 -3.97 8.44
C ILE A 476 -10.97 -4.87 7.26
N LEU A 477 -9.95 -5.46 6.64
CA LEU A 477 -10.13 -6.53 5.67
C LEU A 477 -9.99 -7.89 6.37
N THR A 478 -11.05 -8.69 6.34
CA THR A 478 -11.00 -10.08 6.81
C THR A 478 -10.45 -11.00 5.73
N LEU A 479 -9.90 -12.14 6.14
CA LEU A 479 -9.39 -13.15 5.21
C LEU A 479 -10.49 -13.62 4.23
N GLN A 480 -11.73 -13.70 4.69
CA GLN A 480 -12.89 -14.18 3.95
C GLN A 480 -13.24 -13.22 2.82
N THR A 481 -13.27 -11.91 3.09
CA THR A 481 -13.50 -10.92 2.03
C THR A 481 -12.43 -11.04 0.95
N GLY A 482 -11.16 -11.25 1.34
CA GLY A 482 -10.07 -11.52 0.40
C GLY A 482 -10.21 -12.84 -0.36
N GLU A 483 -10.65 -13.92 0.30
CA GLU A 483 -10.89 -15.23 -0.34
C GLU A 483 -12.09 -15.21 -1.28
N ALA A 484 -13.17 -14.51 -0.92
CA ALA A 484 -14.32 -14.28 -1.77
C ALA A 484 -13.89 -13.52 -3.04
N LEU A 485 -12.99 -12.55 -2.90
CA LEU A 485 -12.40 -11.86 -4.05
C LEU A 485 -11.54 -12.79 -4.91
N ARG A 486 -10.71 -13.66 -4.30
CA ARG A 486 -9.95 -14.70 -5.04
C ARG A 486 -10.87 -15.61 -5.84
N GLN A 487 -11.95 -16.09 -5.23
CA GLN A 487 -12.94 -16.94 -5.89
C GLN A 487 -13.65 -16.20 -7.02
N LYS A 488 -14.10 -14.95 -6.79
CA LYS A 488 -14.76 -14.10 -7.80
C LYS A 488 -13.85 -13.83 -9.01
N LEU A 489 -12.55 -13.63 -8.78
CA LEU A 489 -11.56 -13.42 -9.86
C LEU A 489 -10.99 -14.73 -10.41
N ASN A 490 -11.34 -15.88 -9.81
CA ASN A 490 -10.79 -17.21 -10.09
C ASN A 490 -9.26 -17.20 -10.07
N LEU A 491 -8.67 -16.55 -9.06
CA LEU A 491 -7.23 -16.43 -8.84
C LEU A 491 -6.79 -17.28 -7.66
N ASP A 492 -5.56 -17.77 -7.71
CA ASP A 492 -4.93 -18.49 -6.59
C ASP A 492 -4.16 -17.56 -5.64
N ASP A 493 -3.75 -18.11 -4.50
CA ASP A 493 -2.97 -17.43 -3.45
C ASP A 493 -1.57 -16.95 -3.92
N SER A 494 -1.16 -17.33 -5.13
CA SER A 494 0.12 -17.00 -5.73
C SER A 494 0.05 -15.82 -6.71
N SER A 495 -1.17 -15.44 -7.08
CA SER A 495 -1.48 -14.37 -8.03
C SER A 495 -2.19 -13.20 -7.37
N LEU A 496 -2.93 -13.48 -6.28
CA LEU A 496 -3.62 -12.47 -5.47
C LEU A 496 -3.21 -12.58 -4.00
N ALA A 497 -2.64 -11.51 -3.45
CA ALA A 497 -2.36 -11.39 -2.03
C ALA A 497 -3.50 -10.74 -1.27
N VAL A 498 -3.70 -11.15 -0.01
CA VAL A 498 -4.64 -10.49 0.91
C VAL A 498 -3.86 -9.98 2.10
N LEU A 499 -3.85 -8.66 2.30
CA LEU A 499 -3.39 -8.06 3.56
C LEU A 499 -4.55 -8.12 4.55
N VAL A 500 -4.45 -9.04 5.51
CA VAL A 500 -5.47 -9.23 6.54
C VAL A 500 -5.14 -8.31 7.72
N GLY A 501 -6.15 -7.56 8.15
CA GLY A 501 -5.98 -6.55 9.18
C GLY A 501 -6.54 -5.20 8.74
N GLY A 502 -6.19 -4.17 9.50
CA GLY A 502 -6.70 -2.82 9.36
C GLY A 502 -6.80 -2.21 10.74
N HIS A 503 -5.81 -1.40 11.09
CA HIS A 503 -5.77 -0.73 12.38
C HIS A 503 -6.30 0.68 12.22
N ALA A 504 -7.48 0.91 12.77
CA ALA A 504 -8.15 2.20 12.74
C ALA A 504 -7.24 3.33 13.28
N MET A 505 -7.33 4.51 12.67
CA MET A 505 -6.58 5.73 13.02
C MET A 505 -6.60 6.10 14.53
N ARG A 506 -7.63 5.67 15.29
CA ARG A 506 -7.71 5.86 16.76
C ARG A 506 -6.87 4.87 17.56
N GLU A 507 -6.73 3.64 17.10
CA GLU A 507 -5.76 2.70 17.66
C GLU A 507 -4.37 2.94 17.07
N LEU A 508 -4.21 3.52 15.89
CA LEU A 508 -2.91 4.06 15.44
C LEU A 508 -2.33 5.06 16.44
N PHE A 509 -3.11 5.73 17.29
CA PHE A 509 -2.59 6.56 18.39
C PHE A 509 -2.14 5.75 19.62
N ASN A 510 -2.66 4.53 19.80
CA ASN A 510 -2.29 3.61 20.89
C ASN A 510 -1.21 2.58 20.47
N LEU A 511 -1.31 2.09 19.24
CA LEU A 511 -0.29 1.35 18.50
C LEU A 511 0.84 2.28 18.08
N SER A 512 0.66 3.59 17.83
CA SER A 512 1.80 4.51 17.74
C SER A 512 2.53 4.59 19.07
N GLN A 513 1.86 4.42 20.22
CA GLN A 513 2.54 4.35 21.51
C GLN A 513 3.32 3.03 21.67
N GLN A 514 2.78 1.88 21.24
CA GLN A 514 3.50 0.59 21.28
C GLN A 514 4.60 0.48 20.21
N ALA A 515 4.34 0.98 18.99
CA ALA A 515 5.32 1.13 17.92
C ALA A 515 6.36 2.19 18.29
N GLN A 516 5.99 3.29 18.96
CA GLN A 516 6.97 4.20 19.59
C GLN A 516 7.80 3.44 20.60
N GLN A 517 7.22 2.63 21.49
CA GLN A 517 8.03 1.86 22.45
C GLN A 517 9.02 0.91 21.77
N ASN A 518 8.65 0.27 20.66
CA ASN A 518 9.57 -0.59 19.91
C ASN A 518 10.60 0.21 19.09
N GLU A 519 10.19 1.28 18.41
CA GLU A 519 11.08 2.18 17.68
C GLU A 519 12.02 2.97 18.60
N ASP A 520 11.60 3.29 19.81
CA ASP A 520 12.41 3.94 20.84
C ASP A 520 13.44 2.94 21.40
N LYS A 521 13.08 1.66 21.56
CA LYS A 521 14.09 0.60 21.82
C LYS A 521 15.10 0.47 20.69
N TYR A 522 14.66 0.48 19.43
CA TYR A 522 15.58 0.46 18.29
C TYR A 522 16.48 1.71 18.26
N ALA A 523 15.93 2.88 18.60
CA ALA A 523 16.68 4.13 18.73
C ALA A 523 17.75 4.07 19.83
N ASP A 524 17.45 3.41 20.94
CA ASP A 524 18.41 3.22 22.02
C ASP A 524 19.62 2.37 21.61
N HIS A 525 19.44 1.45 20.65
CA HIS A 525 20.51 0.63 20.06
C HIS A 525 21.11 1.19 18.76
N GLY A 526 20.74 2.40 18.36
CA GLY A 526 21.19 3.01 17.10
C GLY A 526 20.72 2.27 15.84
N SER A 527 19.65 1.48 15.95
CA SER A 527 19.15 0.51 14.96
C SER A 527 17.73 0.80 14.48
N GLU A 528 17.33 2.08 14.47
CA GLU A 528 15.97 2.53 14.13
C GLU A 528 15.48 2.03 12.77
N SER A 529 16.38 1.91 11.81
CA SER A 529 16.08 1.42 10.46
C SER A 529 15.83 -0.08 10.39
N MET A 530 15.93 -0.84 11.49
CA MET A 530 15.61 -2.29 11.51
C MET A 530 14.13 -2.61 11.76
N GLY A 531 13.27 -1.61 11.94
CA GLY A 531 11.83 -1.83 12.16
C GLY A 531 11.15 -2.64 11.04
N GLU A 532 10.07 -3.34 11.38
CA GLU A 532 9.24 -4.06 10.39
C GLU A 532 8.64 -3.07 9.38
N LEU A 533 8.67 -3.42 8.09
CA LEU A 533 8.09 -2.58 7.03
C LEU A 533 6.59 -2.83 6.86
N VAL A 534 6.11 -4.02 7.24
CA VAL A 534 4.71 -4.46 7.17
C VAL A 534 4.39 -5.21 8.46
N GLU A 535 3.52 -4.65 9.29
CA GLU A 535 3.14 -5.27 10.56
C GLU A 535 2.05 -6.34 10.34
N GLU A 536 1.20 -6.13 9.34
CA GLU A 536 -0.01 -6.92 9.09
C GLU A 536 0.26 -8.36 8.65
N ILE A 537 -0.79 -9.18 8.75
CA ILE A 537 -0.72 -10.58 8.36
C ILE A 537 -0.89 -10.67 6.85
N VAL A 538 0.19 -11.04 6.17
CA VAL A 538 0.22 -11.29 4.73
C VAL A 538 -0.22 -12.73 4.47
N HIS A 539 -1.42 -12.92 3.93
CA HIS A 539 -1.92 -14.26 3.57
C HIS A 539 -1.67 -14.54 2.09
N VAL A 540 -0.53 -15.14 1.77
CA VAL A 540 -0.08 -15.45 0.39
C VAL A 540 0.75 -16.74 0.44
N SER A 541 0.73 -17.56 -0.61
CA SER A 541 1.70 -18.64 -0.70
C SER A 541 3.11 -18.06 -0.87
N GLU A 542 4.11 -18.63 -0.20
CA GLU A 542 5.50 -18.23 -0.44
C GLU A 542 5.81 -18.40 -1.93
N SER A 543 6.05 -17.27 -2.59
CA SER A 543 6.50 -17.30 -3.97
C SER A 543 7.99 -17.61 -3.95
N GLY A 544 8.36 -18.82 -4.41
CA GLY A 544 9.75 -19.15 -4.72
C GLY A 544 10.21 -18.34 -5.93
N ILE A 545 10.52 -17.06 -5.73
CA ILE A 545 11.10 -16.19 -6.76
C ILE A 545 12.49 -15.80 -6.29
N ASP A 546 13.46 -16.43 -6.94
CA ASP A 546 14.89 -16.28 -6.71
C ASP A 546 15.49 -15.51 -7.90
N SER A 547 15.01 -14.28 -8.13
CA SER A 547 15.77 -13.36 -8.98
C SER A 547 16.88 -12.76 -8.11
N ASP A 548 18.15 -13.04 -8.43
CA ASP A 548 19.30 -12.49 -7.68
C ASP A 548 19.29 -10.94 -7.63
N GLU A 549 18.65 -10.30 -8.61
CA GLU A 549 18.67 -8.85 -8.76
C GLU A 549 17.64 -8.16 -7.87
N PHE A 550 16.38 -8.64 -7.82
CA PHE A 550 15.31 -8.06 -6.97
C PHE A 550 15.07 -8.83 -5.66
N GLY A 551 15.47 -10.10 -5.55
CA GLY A 551 15.15 -10.98 -4.40
C GLY A 551 15.77 -10.52 -3.08
N THR A 552 16.77 -9.65 -3.17
CA THR A 552 17.48 -9.02 -2.03
C THR A 552 17.27 -7.50 -1.95
N VAL A 553 16.31 -6.94 -2.72
CA VAL A 553 16.10 -5.49 -2.80
C VAL A 553 15.36 -4.95 -1.59
N ILE A 554 14.55 -5.78 -0.94
CA ILE A 554 13.94 -5.49 0.36
C ILE A 554 14.26 -6.68 1.27
N ALA A 555 14.88 -6.40 2.43
CA ALA A 555 15.23 -7.41 3.41
C ALA A 555 14.00 -7.99 4.12
N ASP A 556 12.96 -7.17 4.34
CA ASP A 556 11.70 -7.56 4.98
C ASP A 556 10.95 -8.63 4.13
N PRO A 557 10.72 -9.84 4.66
CA PRO A 557 10.08 -10.93 3.91
C PRO A 557 8.64 -10.65 3.51
N LYS A 558 7.86 -9.97 4.37
CA LYS A 558 6.43 -9.67 4.14
C LYS A 558 6.31 -8.62 3.04
N ALA A 559 7.04 -7.51 3.17
CA ALA A 559 7.07 -6.45 2.16
C ALA A 559 7.53 -6.99 0.80
N ARG A 560 8.53 -7.87 0.81
CA ARG A 560 9.00 -8.57 -0.39
C ARG A 560 7.87 -9.40 -1.00
N GLN A 561 7.22 -10.28 -0.25
CA GLN A 561 6.14 -11.12 -0.75
C GLN A 561 5.00 -10.31 -1.40
N LEU A 562 4.62 -9.20 -0.78
CA LEU A 562 3.61 -8.30 -1.32
C LEU A 562 4.07 -7.65 -2.62
N LEU A 563 5.28 -7.09 -2.68
CA LEU A 563 5.81 -6.46 -3.88
C LEU A 563 5.80 -7.41 -5.09
N TYR A 564 6.15 -8.68 -4.87
CA TYR A 564 6.17 -9.70 -5.93
C TYR A 564 4.80 -10.20 -6.35
N THR A 565 3.76 -10.01 -5.54
CA THR A 565 2.45 -10.54 -5.90
C THR A 565 1.77 -9.63 -6.95
N PRO A 566 1.29 -10.16 -8.10
CA PRO A 566 0.74 -9.32 -9.16
C PRO A 566 -0.50 -8.53 -8.73
N ILE A 567 -1.45 -9.17 -8.05
CA ILE A 567 -2.67 -8.53 -7.56
C ILE A 567 -2.66 -8.52 -6.04
N ILE A 568 -3.10 -7.43 -5.43
CA ILE A 568 -3.21 -7.31 -3.97
C ILE A 568 -4.61 -6.83 -3.62
N SER A 569 -5.18 -7.42 -2.57
CA SER A 569 -6.39 -6.95 -1.89
C SER A 569 -6.00 -6.43 -0.52
N CYS A 570 -6.33 -5.19 -0.23
CA CYS A 570 -6.06 -4.54 1.04
C CYS A 570 -7.15 -3.51 1.36
N THR A 571 -7.07 -2.86 2.51
CA THR A 571 -7.83 -1.61 2.75
C THR A 571 -7.06 -0.41 2.21
N ILE A 572 -7.74 0.73 2.04
CA ILE A 572 -7.07 2.01 1.69
C ILE A 572 -6.05 2.40 2.78
N ASP A 573 -6.34 2.13 4.06
CA ASP A 573 -5.42 2.41 5.19
C ASP A 573 -4.04 1.77 5.01
N HIS A 574 -3.96 0.55 4.46
CA HIS A 574 -2.69 -0.12 4.22
C HIS A 574 -1.79 0.62 3.21
N LEU A 575 -2.38 1.40 2.30
CA LEU A 575 -1.65 2.23 1.34
C LEU A 575 -1.43 3.65 1.85
N MET A 576 -2.20 4.09 2.85
CA MET A 576 -2.17 5.44 3.40
C MET A 576 -0.81 5.80 4.02
N ALA A 577 -0.06 4.79 4.47
CA ALA A 577 1.33 4.97 4.92
C ALA A 577 2.26 5.54 3.82
N ALA A 578 1.89 5.51 2.54
CA ALA A 578 2.63 6.18 1.47
C ALA A 578 2.79 7.70 1.71
N SER A 579 1.77 8.35 2.29
CA SER A 579 1.77 9.80 2.57
C SER A 579 1.74 10.14 4.05
N GLU A 580 1.04 9.35 4.88
CA GLU A 580 0.76 9.72 6.27
C GLU A 580 1.81 9.22 7.28
N ASN A 581 2.77 8.41 6.83
CA ASN A 581 3.77 7.87 7.73
C ASN A 581 4.83 8.92 8.10
N SER A 582 4.77 9.42 9.34
CA SER A 582 5.69 10.47 9.80
C SER A 582 7.05 9.95 10.26
N ARG A 583 7.16 8.69 10.72
CA ARG A 583 8.38 8.06 11.27
C ARG A 583 8.58 6.66 10.70
N GLY A 584 9.82 6.22 10.55
CA GLY A 584 10.15 4.84 10.19
C GLY A 584 9.87 4.47 8.72
N GLY A 585 10.01 3.18 8.40
CA GLY A 585 10.06 2.65 7.04
C GLY A 585 8.71 2.25 6.40
N LYS A 586 7.57 2.39 7.09
CA LYS A 586 6.28 1.81 6.63
C LYS A 586 5.78 2.32 5.27
N HIS A 587 6.19 3.51 4.86
CA HIS A 587 5.91 4.08 3.53
C HIS A 587 6.65 3.38 2.37
N ILE A 588 7.72 2.62 2.64
CA ILE A 588 8.56 1.98 1.61
C ILE A 588 7.73 1.06 0.71
N TYR A 589 6.98 0.14 1.31
CA TYR A 589 6.19 -0.83 0.54
C TYR A 589 5.05 -0.17 -0.26
N PRO A 590 4.19 0.69 0.33
CA PRO A 590 3.12 1.37 -0.41
C PRO A 590 3.62 2.19 -1.59
N ILE A 591 4.72 2.95 -1.45
CA ILE A 591 5.29 3.73 -2.56
C ILE A 591 5.75 2.79 -3.69
N LEU A 592 6.47 1.72 -3.35
CA LEU A 592 6.90 0.73 -4.34
C LEU A 592 5.72 0.03 -5.02
N ARG A 593 4.61 -0.14 -4.31
CA ARG A 593 3.40 -0.72 -4.86
C ARG A 593 2.71 0.25 -5.83
N LEU A 594 2.61 1.54 -5.50
CA LEU A 594 2.09 2.57 -6.41
C LEU A 594 2.96 2.72 -7.67
N LEU A 595 4.28 2.61 -7.53
CA LEU A 595 5.23 2.68 -8.65
C LEU A 595 5.14 1.48 -9.60
N SER A 596 4.62 0.34 -9.14
CA SER A 596 4.67 -0.94 -9.87
C SER A 596 3.31 -1.56 -10.16
N SER A 597 2.21 -0.93 -9.78
CA SER A 597 0.87 -1.45 -9.99
C SER A 597 -0.16 -0.34 -10.15
N ASP A 598 -1.21 -0.62 -10.91
CA ASP A 598 -2.37 0.26 -10.96
C ASP A 598 -3.22 0.15 -9.68
N LEU A 599 -4.13 1.10 -9.45
CA LEU A 599 -4.92 1.19 -8.22
C LEU A 599 -6.43 1.21 -8.48
N ILE A 600 -7.16 0.33 -7.81
CA ILE A 600 -8.62 0.38 -7.70
C ILE A 600 -8.94 0.81 -6.27
N LEU A 601 -9.63 1.94 -6.13
CA LEU A 601 -10.20 2.39 -4.87
C LEU A 601 -11.67 1.99 -4.85
N ASP A 602 -12.02 0.99 -4.04
CA ASP A 602 -13.37 0.43 -3.95
C ASP A 602 -14.08 0.97 -2.71
N GLU A 603 -15.22 1.61 -2.91
CA GLU A 603 -16.00 2.38 -1.92
C GLU A 603 -15.16 3.44 -1.17
N PRO A 604 -14.41 4.33 -1.87
CA PRO A 604 -13.56 5.32 -1.21
C PRO A 604 -14.33 6.42 -0.46
N ASP A 605 -15.62 6.59 -0.75
CA ASP A 605 -16.55 7.50 -0.11
C ASP A 605 -17.07 7.02 1.26
N ASP A 606 -16.74 5.78 1.67
CA ASP A 606 -16.94 5.31 3.05
C ASP A 606 -15.99 5.98 4.05
N PHE A 607 -15.00 6.73 3.57
CA PHE A 607 -14.08 7.48 4.40
C PHE A 607 -14.79 8.66 5.10
N ASP A 608 -14.37 8.95 6.33
CA ASP A 608 -14.83 10.14 7.04
C ASP A 608 -14.37 11.39 6.27
N ASN A 609 -15.16 12.46 6.29
CA ASN A 609 -14.80 13.75 5.70
C ASN A 609 -13.44 14.27 6.19
N ASN A 610 -13.05 13.95 7.43
CA ASN A 610 -11.75 14.31 7.99
C ASN A 610 -10.57 13.56 7.36
N ASP A 611 -10.83 12.41 6.73
CA ASP A 611 -9.82 11.52 6.15
C ASP A 611 -9.65 11.76 4.63
N LEU A 612 -10.59 12.45 3.98
CA LEU A 612 -10.53 12.80 2.55
C LEU A 612 -9.25 13.55 2.12
N PRO A 613 -8.66 14.46 2.93
CA PRO A 613 -7.37 15.07 2.58
C PRO A 613 -6.22 14.06 2.49
N ALA A 614 -6.23 13.02 3.33
CA ALA A 614 -5.23 11.94 3.28
C ALA A 614 -5.44 11.08 2.03
N LEU A 615 -6.69 10.74 1.72
CA LEU A 615 -7.04 10.07 0.47
C LEU A 615 -6.58 10.86 -0.77
N SER A 616 -6.76 12.18 -0.75
CA SER A 616 -6.30 13.07 -1.83
C SER A 616 -4.78 13.03 -2.01
N ARG A 617 -4.00 12.97 -0.92
CA ARG A 617 -2.54 12.80 -0.98
C ARG A 617 -2.16 11.44 -1.57
N LEU A 618 -2.86 10.37 -1.21
CA LEU A 618 -2.65 9.04 -1.81
C LEU A 618 -2.94 9.03 -3.31
N VAL A 619 -4.02 9.68 -3.75
CA VAL A 619 -4.38 9.80 -5.18
C VAL A 619 -3.36 10.66 -5.94
N TYR A 620 -2.88 11.74 -5.34
CA TYR A 620 -1.76 12.52 -5.87
C TYR A 620 -0.49 11.66 -6.04
N LEU A 621 -0.10 10.91 -5.01
CA LEU A 621 1.06 10.00 -5.09
C LEU A 621 0.87 8.91 -6.14
N SER A 622 -0.36 8.42 -6.34
CA SER A 622 -0.68 7.45 -7.38
C SER A 622 -0.39 8.02 -8.77
N GLY A 623 -0.80 9.28 -9.03
CA GLY A 623 -0.42 10.00 -10.24
C GLY A 623 1.09 10.24 -10.36
N LEU A 624 1.72 10.68 -9.26
CA LEU A 624 3.16 10.98 -9.17
C LEU A 624 4.05 9.79 -9.50
N PHE A 625 3.63 8.57 -9.14
CA PHE A 625 4.36 7.33 -9.40
C PHE A 625 3.85 6.58 -10.64
N GLY A 626 3.03 7.22 -11.46
CA GLY A 626 2.63 6.69 -12.77
C GLY A 626 1.52 5.64 -12.74
N SER A 627 0.92 5.38 -11.57
CA SER A 627 -0.19 4.46 -11.41
C SER A 627 -1.43 4.99 -12.16
N ARG A 628 -2.23 4.08 -12.73
CA ARG A 628 -3.56 4.40 -13.24
C ARG A 628 -4.59 4.11 -12.17
N ILE A 629 -5.61 4.97 -12.05
CA ILE A 629 -6.59 4.86 -10.96
C ILE A 629 -8.00 4.59 -11.48
N LEU A 630 -8.72 3.74 -10.75
CA LEU A 630 -10.14 3.49 -10.95
C LEU A 630 -10.87 3.62 -9.62
N LEU A 631 -11.75 4.62 -9.53
CA LEU A 631 -12.67 4.79 -8.41
C LEU A 631 -13.90 3.92 -8.66
N SER A 632 -14.36 3.21 -7.63
CA SER A 632 -15.51 2.31 -7.72
C SER A 632 -16.45 2.57 -6.56
N SER A 633 -17.58 3.22 -6.83
CA SER A 633 -18.66 3.39 -5.86
C SER A 633 -19.91 3.89 -6.58
N ALA A 634 -21.08 3.50 -6.07
CA ALA A 634 -22.36 3.95 -6.62
C ALA A 634 -22.73 5.37 -6.16
N THR A 635 -22.08 5.87 -5.11
CA THR A 635 -22.46 7.04 -4.30
C THR A 635 -21.43 8.17 -4.31
N LEU A 636 -20.43 8.08 -5.20
CA LEU A 636 -19.42 9.13 -5.38
C LEU A 636 -20.06 10.49 -5.68
N THR A 637 -19.76 11.49 -4.84
CA THR A 637 -20.25 12.86 -5.01
C THR A 637 -19.40 13.64 -6.02
N PRO A 638 -19.99 14.63 -6.73
CA PRO A 638 -19.25 15.44 -7.68
C PRO A 638 -18.02 16.13 -7.09
N ASP A 639 -18.13 16.68 -5.87
CA ASP A 639 -17.05 17.39 -5.20
C ASP A 639 -15.87 16.47 -4.86
N LEU A 640 -16.15 15.24 -4.42
CA LEU A 640 -15.13 14.24 -4.14
C LEU A 640 -14.37 13.87 -5.42
N ILE A 641 -15.10 13.54 -6.49
CA ILE A 641 -14.49 13.16 -7.77
C ILE A 641 -13.65 14.32 -8.32
N TYR A 642 -14.16 15.55 -8.25
CA TYR A 642 -13.43 16.75 -8.68
C TYR A 642 -12.10 16.91 -7.92
N GLY A 643 -12.13 16.79 -6.59
CA GLY A 643 -10.93 16.89 -5.76
C GLY A 643 -9.91 15.79 -6.06
N LEU A 644 -10.37 14.55 -6.21
CA LEU A 644 -9.49 13.40 -6.51
C LEU A 644 -8.91 13.48 -7.93
N PHE A 645 -9.68 13.95 -8.92
CA PHE A 645 -9.17 14.17 -10.27
C PHE A 645 -8.06 15.25 -10.26
N SER A 646 -8.30 16.37 -9.58
CA SER A 646 -7.32 17.45 -9.43
C SER A 646 -6.02 16.94 -8.80
N ALA A 647 -6.13 16.15 -7.73
CA ALA A 647 -4.98 15.53 -7.08
C ALA A 647 -4.22 14.58 -8.01
N TYR A 648 -4.94 13.67 -8.69
CA TYR A 648 -4.33 12.71 -9.62
C TYR A 648 -3.60 13.41 -10.76
N LYS A 649 -4.25 14.39 -11.39
CA LYS A 649 -3.70 15.17 -12.50
C LYS A 649 -2.39 15.86 -12.10
N ALA A 650 -2.38 16.56 -10.96
CA ALA A 650 -1.19 17.26 -10.47
C ALA A 650 0.01 16.31 -10.24
N GLY A 651 -0.23 15.10 -9.73
CA GLY A 651 0.82 14.09 -9.61
C GLY A 651 1.26 13.56 -10.98
N ARG A 652 0.30 13.26 -11.86
CA ARG A 652 0.57 12.66 -13.17
C ARG A 652 1.33 13.60 -14.12
N GLU A 653 1.11 14.90 -14.02
CA GLU A 653 1.88 15.90 -14.77
C GLU A 653 3.38 15.79 -14.48
N ILE A 654 3.76 15.63 -13.20
CA ILE A 654 5.15 15.45 -12.79
C ILE A 654 5.69 14.13 -13.36
N TRP A 655 4.96 13.01 -13.20
CA TRP A 655 5.35 11.72 -13.77
C TRP A 655 5.63 11.80 -15.28
N ASN A 656 4.75 12.48 -16.02
CA ASN A 656 4.87 12.63 -17.46
C ASN A 656 6.14 13.40 -17.85
N VAL A 657 6.50 14.46 -17.10
CA VAL A 657 7.77 15.19 -17.29
C VAL A 657 8.98 14.27 -17.12
N HIS A 658 9.03 13.50 -16.03
CA HIS A 658 10.17 12.59 -15.73
C HIS A 658 10.31 11.43 -16.71
N ASN A 659 9.24 11.08 -17.43
CA ASN A 659 9.22 10.02 -18.44
C ASN A 659 9.14 10.55 -19.88
N GLN A 660 9.24 11.87 -20.08
CA GLN A 660 9.16 12.53 -21.39
C GLN A 660 7.87 12.24 -22.17
N TYR A 661 6.75 12.02 -21.47
CA TYR A 661 5.45 11.88 -22.11
C TYR A 661 4.86 13.25 -22.48
N PRO A 662 4.21 13.38 -23.65
CA PRO A 662 3.57 14.62 -24.04
C PRO A 662 2.39 14.93 -23.10
N ASN A 663 2.25 16.20 -22.70
CA ASN A 663 1.09 16.61 -21.94
C ASN A 663 -0.14 16.75 -22.86
N ARG A 664 -0.93 15.68 -22.96
CA ARG A 664 -2.17 15.63 -23.76
C ARG A 664 -3.44 15.67 -22.90
N GLY A 665 -3.31 15.88 -21.58
CA GLY A 665 -4.38 15.63 -20.62
C GLY A 665 -4.44 14.16 -20.18
N ILE A 666 -5.40 13.84 -19.31
CA ILE A 666 -5.61 12.52 -18.71
C ILE A 666 -6.73 11.78 -19.44
N ASP A 667 -6.58 10.47 -19.68
CA ASP A 667 -7.68 9.64 -20.18
C ASP A 667 -8.71 9.39 -19.05
N CYS A 668 -9.85 10.08 -19.13
CA CYS A 668 -10.92 9.94 -18.15
C CYS A 668 -12.04 9.04 -18.70
N CYS A 669 -12.49 8.10 -17.87
CA CYS A 669 -13.56 7.19 -18.24
C CYS A 669 -14.64 7.12 -17.18
N TRP A 670 -15.89 7.02 -17.62
CA TRP A 670 -17.04 6.73 -16.77
C TRP A 670 -17.70 5.43 -17.20
N PHE A 671 -18.02 4.58 -16.24
CA PHE A 671 -18.65 3.28 -16.48
C PHE A 671 -19.87 3.11 -15.58
N ASP A 672 -20.97 2.67 -16.18
CA ASP A 672 -22.08 2.07 -15.44
C ASP A 672 -22.73 0.91 -16.20
N GLU A 673 -23.80 0.35 -15.64
CA GLU A 673 -24.56 -0.75 -16.23
C GLU A 673 -25.24 -0.41 -17.57
N HIS A 674 -25.39 0.87 -17.92
CA HIS A 674 -26.12 1.35 -19.09
C HIS A 674 -25.19 1.85 -20.21
N GLN A 675 -24.14 2.59 -19.85
CA GLN A 675 -23.28 3.33 -20.76
C GLN A 675 -21.83 3.40 -20.30
N GLN A 676 -20.95 3.74 -21.23
CA GLN A 676 -19.53 3.97 -21.01
C GLN A 676 -19.13 5.22 -21.79
N GLN A 677 -18.34 6.10 -21.20
CA GLN A 677 -17.89 7.34 -21.82
C GLN A 677 -16.39 7.52 -21.60
N HIS A 678 -15.70 8.01 -22.63
CA HIS A 678 -14.31 8.39 -22.57
C HIS A 678 -14.15 9.81 -23.08
N LYS A 679 -13.34 10.60 -22.37
CA LYS A 679 -12.87 11.91 -22.80
C LYS A 679 -11.48 12.15 -22.22
N ILE A 680 -10.69 12.95 -22.93
CA ILE A 680 -9.39 13.39 -22.44
C ILE A 680 -9.57 14.76 -21.80
N HIS A 681 -9.07 14.93 -20.57
CA HIS A 681 -9.19 16.18 -19.82
C HIS A 681 -7.84 16.64 -19.30
N ASP A 682 -7.49 17.88 -19.63
CA ASP A 682 -6.37 18.65 -19.09
C ASP A 682 -6.84 19.72 -18.10
N ASP A 683 -8.15 19.82 -17.85
CA ASP A 683 -8.78 20.88 -17.08
C ASP A 683 -9.86 20.32 -16.16
N ASN A 684 -9.91 20.85 -14.94
CA ASN A 684 -10.82 20.37 -13.90
C ASN A 684 -12.28 20.78 -14.21
N ASP A 685 -12.52 21.95 -14.78
CA ASP A 685 -13.88 22.43 -15.09
C ASP A 685 -14.49 21.62 -16.24
N ARG A 686 -13.71 21.36 -17.31
CA ARG A 686 -14.13 20.49 -18.41
C ARG A 686 -14.40 19.06 -17.97
N PHE A 687 -13.61 18.55 -17.02
CA PHE A 687 -13.83 17.25 -16.42
C PHE A 687 -15.16 17.25 -15.64
N ALA A 688 -15.42 18.27 -14.81
CA ALA A 688 -16.65 18.41 -14.04
C ALA A 688 -17.89 18.42 -14.95
N LEU A 689 -17.87 19.21 -16.03
CA LEU A 689 -18.97 19.26 -17.01
C LEU A 689 -19.25 17.89 -17.66
N SER A 690 -18.19 17.15 -17.97
CA SER A 690 -18.33 15.82 -18.58
C SER A 690 -18.83 14.77 -17.58
N HIS A 691 -18.42 14.89 -16.32
CA HIS A 691 -18.96 14.08 -15.25
C HIS A 691 -20.46 14.35 -15.03
N THR A 692 -20.87 15.62 -14.98
CA THR A 692 -22.28 16.00 -14.87
C THR A 692 -23.12 15.46 -16.03
N ASP A 693 -22.67 15.60 -17.28
CA ASP A 693 -23.33 15.05 -18.47
C ASP A 693 -23.52 13.53 -18.38
N PHE A 694 -22.50 12.80 -17.91
CA PHE A 694 -22.61 11.35 -17.68
C PHE A 694 -23.66 11.02 -16.61
N VAL A 695 -23.62 11.73 -15.47
CA VAL A 695 -24.54 11.51 -14.35
C VAL A 695 -25.98 11.84 -14.72
N GLU A 696 -26.24 12.91 -15.46
CA GLU A 696 -27.60 13.25 -15.93
C GLU A 696 -28.20 12.15 -16.80
N LYS A 697 -27.41 11.61 -17.75
CA LYS A 697 -27.82 10.47 -18.58
C LYS A 697 -28.08 9.21 -17.74
N ARG A 698 -27.24 8.96 -16.74
CA ARG A 698 -27.41 7.86 -15.78
C ARG A 698 -28.70 8.02 -14.98
N VAL A 699 -28.99 9.20 -14.44
CA VAL A 699 -30.23 9.47 -13.69
C VAL A 699 -31.47 9.20 -14.54
N LEU A 700 -31.47 9.59 -15.82
CA LEU A 700 -32.58 9.29 -16.74
C LEU A 700 -32.83 7.78 -16.90
N LYS A 701 -31.77 6.97 -16.95
CA LYS A 701 -31.87 5.50 -17.03
C LYS A 701 -32.32 4.87 -15.72
N LEU A 702 -31.77 5.31 -14.59
CA LEU A 702 -32.14 4.81 -13.26
C LEU A 702 -33.62 5.05 -12.94
N ARG A 703 -34.19 6.18 -13.37
CA ARG A 703 -35.63 6.46 -13.22
C ARG A 703 -36.55 5.48 -13.97
N GLN A 704 -36.02 4.75 -14.95
CA GLN A 704 -36.77 3.77 -15.74
C GLN A 704 -36.64 2.35 -15.16
N GLU A 705 -35.77 2.13 -14.18
CA GLU A 705 -35.58 0.81 -13.59
C GLU A 705 -36.76 0.39 -12.71
N PRO A 706 -37.06 -0.92 -12.63
CA PRO A 706 -38.12 -1.41 -11.76
C PRO A 706 -37.80 -1.10 -10.30
N ILE A 707 -38.79 -0.52 -9.60
CA ILE A 707 -38.70 -0.23 -8.18
C ILE A 707 -38.65 -1.55 -7.41
N ARG A 708 -37.51 -1.84 -6.77
CA ARG A 708 -37.34 -3.04 -5.94
C ARG A 708 -37.47 -2.77 -4.44
N ARG A 709 -37.48 -1.51 -4.03
CA ARG A 709 -37.54 -1.09 -2.63
C ARG A 709 -38.41 0.15 -2.51
N ILE A 710 -39.23 0.21 -1.47
CA ILE A 710 -40.04 1.36 -1.11
C ILE A 710 -39.72 1.67 0.34
N ALA A 711 -39.18 2.87 0.60
CA ALA A 711 -38.88 3.30 1.95
C ALA A 711 -40.13 3.93 2.58
N CYS A 712 -40.39 3.60 3.85
CA CYS A 712 -41.38 4.26 4.68
C CYS A 712 -40.71 4.77 5.96
N VAL A 713 -41.12 5.95 6.43
CA VAL A 713 -40.65 6.47 7.71
C VAL A 713 -41.38 5.73 8.82
N LEU A 714 -40.63 5.06 9.69
CA LEU A 714 -41.16 4.47 10.92
C LEU A 714 -41.06 5.51 12.04
N PRO A 715 -42.17 6.13 12.48
CA PRO A 715 -42.12 7.07 13.60
C PRO A 715 -41.85 6.32 14.90
N VAL A 716 -40.84 6.76 15.65
CA VAL A 716 -40.39 6.14 16.89
C VAL A 716 -40.84 6.98 18.10
N ASP A 717 -42.11 7.37 18.08
CA ASP A 717 -42.72 8.17 19.15
C ASP A 717 -42.76 7.36 20.46
N ASN A 718 -42.62 8.04 21.60
CA ASN A 718 -42.62 7.46 22.96
C ASN A 718 -41.46 6.51 23.31
N CYS A 719 -40.42 6.39 22.46
CA CYS A 719 -39.22 5.61 22.78
C CYS A 719 -38.11 6.45 23.41
N THR A 720 -38.46 7.56 24.08
CA THR A 720 -37.55 8.40 24.85
C THR A 720 -38.05 8.52 26.28
N SER A 721 -37.17 8.26 27.24
CA SER A 721 -37.42 8.48 28.66
C SER A 721 -37.84 9.93 28.91
N LEU A 722 -38.99 10.11 29.57
CA LEU A 722 -39.52 11.42 29.96
C LEU A 722 -38.61 12.19 30.93
N LYS A 723 -37.63 11.53 31.56
CA LYS A 723 -36.76 12.14 32.58
C LYS A 723 -35.38 12.56 32.06
N ASP A 724 -34.78 11.80 31.13
CA ASP A 724 -33.35 11.98 30.80
C ASP A 724 -33.05 12.17 29.30
N LYS A 725 -34.07 12.23 28.42
CA LYS A 725 -33.90 12.23 26.95
C LYS A 725 -33.10 11.03 26.40
N GLU A 726 -32.92 9.97 27.19
CA GLU A 726 -32.32 8.72 26.74
C GLU A 726 -33.35 7.82 26.04
N ILE A 727 -32.88 6.95 25.14
CA ILE A 727 -33.71 6.00 24.40
C ILE A 727 -34.30 4.97 25.38
N ASP A 728 -35.63 4.80 25.37
CA ASP A 728 -36.30 3.67 25.99
C ASP A 728 -36.18 2.45 25.07
N TYR A 729 -35.21 1.60 25.36
CA TYR A 729 -34.92 0.41 24.57
C TYR A 729 -36.03 -0.65 24.64
N SER A 730 -36.86 -0.66 25.69
CA SER A 730 -37.97 -1.61 25.82
C SER A 730 -39.08 -1.28 24.83
N GLU A 731 -39.51 -0.02 24.78
CA GLU A 731 -40.50 0.43 23.80
C GLU A 731 -39.97 0.36 22.37
N LEU A 732 -38.69 0.71 22.16
CA LEU A 732 -38.04 0.53 20.87
C LEU A 732 -38.04 -0.94 20.42
N ALA A 733 -37.68 -1.87 21.31
CA ALA A 733 -37.69 -3.31 21.02
C ALA A 733 -39.09 -3.79 20.60
N LYS A 734 -40.14 -3.44 21.36
CA LYS A 734 -41.52 -3.77 20.99
C LYS A 734 -41.88 -3.24 19.61
N ARG A 735 -41.54 -1.98 19.33
CA ARG A 735 -41.85 -1.34 18.05
C ARG A 735 -41.13 -2.02 16.89
N LEU A 736 -39.86 -2.37 17.06
CA LEU A 736 -39.07 -3.07 16.04
C LEU A 736 -39.61 -4.47 15.76
N LEU A 737 -39.96 -5.26 16.79
CA LEU A 737 -40.53 -6.60 16.62
C LEU A 737 -41.90 -6.55 15.94
N HIS A 738 -42.75 -5.59 16.32
CA HIS A 738 -44.05 -5.39 15.67
C HIS A 738 -43.89 -5.02 14.19
N THR A 739 -42.96 -4.11 13.89
CA THR A 739 -42.67 -3.72 12.50
C THR A 739 -42.10 -4.89 11.69
N ALA A 740 -41.22 -5.70 12.30
CA ALA A 740 -40.67 -6.89 11.66
C ALA A 740 -41.77 -7.93 11.31
N GLN A 741 -42.78 -8.09 12.16
CA GLN A 741 -43.95 -8.93 11.87
C GLN A 741 -44.76 -8.39 10.67
N GLN A 742 -45.06 -7.09 10.65
CA GLN A 742 -45.77 -6.46 9.54
C GLN A 742 -45.02 -6.63 8.21
N MET A 743 -43.69 -6.47 8.23
CA MET A 743 -42.87 -6.68 7.04
C MET A 743 -42.83 -8.15 6.61
N HIS A 744 -42.78 -9.09 7.55
CA HIS A 744 -42.85 -10.53 7.25
C HIS A 744 -44.15 -10.93 6.56
N GLU A 745 -45.29 -10.37 6.97
CA GLU A 745 -46.59 -10.67 6.33
C GLU A 745 -46.58 -10.37 4.82
N HIS A 746 -45.86 -9.32 4.40
CA HIS A 746 -45.79 -8.87 3.02
C HIS A 746 -44.58 -9.46 2.26
N HIS A 747 -43.49 -9.77 2.97
CA HIS A 747 -42.21 -10.15 2.40
C HIS A 747 -41.68 -11.42 3.09
N HIS A 748 -42.09 -12.59 2.62
CA HIS A 748 -41.62 -13.90 3.08
C HIS A 748 -41.57 -14.93 1.95
N GLU A 749 -40.82 -15.99 2.17
CA GLU A 749 -40.86 -17.22 1.38
C GLU A 749 -41.61 -18.34 2.12
N ILE A 750 -42.19 -19.27 1.36
CA ILE A 750 -42.91 -20.43 1.89
C ILE A 750 -42.06 -21.68 1.69
N CYS A 751 -41.74 -22.37 2.78
CA CYS A 751 -40.99 -23.61 2.74
C CYS A 751 -41.78 -24.68 1.97
N PRO A 752 -41.24 -25.26 0.88
CA PRO A 752 -41.99 -26.22 0.05
C PRO A 752 -42.46 -27.46 0.83
N SER A 753 -41.61 -27.96 1.74
CA SER A 753 -41.84 -29.20 2.51
C SER A 753 -42.70 -28.99 3.76
N SER A 754 -42.39 -27.97 4.57
CA SER A 754 -43.07 -27.75 5.86
C SER A 754 -44.27 -26.80 5.78
N LYS A 755 -44.44 -26.08 4.67
CA LYS A 755 -45.42 -24.98 4.48
C LYS A 755 -45.29 -23.82 5.48
N LYS A 756 -44.20 -23.77 6.25
CA LYS A 756 -43.87 -22.66 7.14
C LYS A 756 -43.44 -21.42 6.34
N GLN A 757 -43.73 -20.25 6.88
CA GLN A 757 -43.36 -18.96 6.31
C GLN A 757 -42.06 -18.48 6.95
N LEU A 758 -41.13 -17.99 6.13
CA LEU A 758 -39.83 -17.53 6.59
C LEU A 758 -39.47 -16.20 5.92
N SER A 759 -39.02 -15.22 6.70
CA SER A 759 -38.31 -14.05 6.16
C SER A 759 -37.03 -13.75 6.91
N VAL A 760 -36.08 -13.12 6.21
CA VAL A 760 -34.81 -12.65 6.76
C VAL A 760 -34.73 -11.13 6.60
N GLY A 761 -34.77 -10.43 7.72
CA GLY A 761 -34.69 -8.98 7.78
C GLY A 761 -33.39 -8.45 8.35
N LEU A 762 -33.09 -7.20 8.02
CA LEU A 762 -31.98 -6.43 8.56
C LEU A 762 -32.49 -5.33 9.49
N ILE A 763 -31.94 -5.21 10.70
CA ILE A 763 -32.08 -4.01 11.53
C ILE A 763 -30.71 -3.37 11.67
N ARG A 764 -30.53 -2.17 11.15
CA ARG A 764 -29.23 -1.47 11.15
C ARG A 764 -29.24 -0.30 12.13
N PHE A 765 -28.20 -0.25 12.96
CA PHE A 765 -27.90 0.87 13.85
C PHE A 765 -26.54 1.49 13.52
N ALA A 766 -26.38 2.80 13.75
CA ALA A 766 -25.12 3.51 13.57
C ALA A 766 -24.07 3.11 14.62
N HIS A 767 -24.51 2.79 15.85
CA HIS A 767 -23.61 2.55 16.98
C HIS A 767 -23.83 1.19 17.65
N THR A 768 -22.72 0.52 17.97
CA THR A 768 -22.74 -0.79 18.65
C THR A 768 -23.41 -0.75 20.02
N ARG A 769 -23.40 0.39 20.72
CA ARG A 769 -24.12 0.55 22.00
C ARG A 769 -25.61 0.30 21.81
N ASN A 770 -26.22 0.88 20.78
CA ASN A 770 -27.65 0.76 20.51
C ASN A 770 -28.01 -0.69 20.19
N ILE A 771 -27.19 -1.37 19.38
CA ILE A 771 -27.34 -2.81 19.08
C ILE A 771 -27.42 -3.64 20.37
N ILE A 772 -26.43 -3.48 21.26
CA ILE A 772 -26.34 -4.29 22.47
C ILE A 772 -27.56 -4.04 23.38
N GLN A 773 -27.97 -2.78 23.54
CA GLN A 773 -29.10 -2.43 24.40
C GLN A 773 -30.43 -2.91 23.81
N THR A 774 -30.65 -2.73 22.51
CA THR A 774 -31.84 -3.22 21.82
C THR A 774 -31.93 -4.74 21.86
N VAL A 775 -30.83 -5.49 21.65
CA VAL A 775 -30.84 -6.96 21.70
C VAL A 775 -31.22 -7.46 23.10
N LYS A 776 -30.68 -6.84 24.16
CA LYS A 776 -31.06 -7.18 25.55
C LYS A 776 -32.53 -6.91 25.79
N ALA A 777 -33.01 -5.73 25.40
CA ALA A 777 -34.40 -5.35 25.56
C ALA A 777 -35.36 -6.25 24.77
N ILE A 778 -34.98 -6.73 23.57
CA ILE A 778 -35.76 -7.73 22.81
C ILE A 778 -35.82 -9.05 23.57
N HIS A 779 -34.72 -9.51 24.18
CA HIS A 779 -34.69 -10.76 24.92
C HIS A 779 -35.55 -10.73 26.19
N GLU A 780 -35.72 -9.55 26.78
CA GLU A 780 -36.57 -9.31 27.94
C GLU A 780 -38.07 -9.16 27.57
N GLN A 781 -38.42 -9.06 26.28
CA GLN A 781 -39.82 -8.96 25.87
C GLN A 781 -40.54 -10.31 26.00
N THR A 782 -41.72 -10.28 26.63
CA THR A 782 -42.65 -11.41 26.60
C THR A 782 -43.48 -11.35 25.31
N LEU A 783 -43.27 -12.31 24.42
CA LEU A 783 -44.08 -12.46 23.21
C LEU A 783 -45.39 -13.18 23.56
N SER A 784 -46.52 -12.59 23.18
CA SER A 784 -47.87 -13.08 23.51
C SER A 784 -48.47 -14.02 22.44
N ASN A 785 -47.73 -14.36 21.39
CA ASN A 785 -48.25 -15.09 20.24
C ASN A 785 -47.39 -16.30 19.85
N ASP A 786 -47.94 -17.51 19.99
CA ASP A 786 -47.27 -18.79 19.67
C ASP A 786 -47.11 -19.05 18.16
N THR A 787 -47.70 -18.22 17.29
CA THR A 787 -47.66 -18.41 15.84
C THR A 787 -46.40 -17.84 15.17
N VAL A 788 -45.65 -16.98 15.87
CA VAL A 788 -44.46 -16.30 15.35
C VAL A 788 -43.24 -16.62 16.21
N HIS A 789 -42.13 -16.94 15.56
CA HIS A 789 -40.85 -17.16 16.23
C HIS A 789 -39.75 -16.28 15.62
N PHE A 790 -39.06 -15.52 16.48
CA PHE A 790 -37.96 -14.65 16.08
C PHE A 790 -36.61 -15.31 16.31
N HIS A 791 -35.73 -15.22 15.31
CA HIS A 791 -34.33 -15.65 15.38
C HIS A 791 -33.44 -14.43 15.28
N LEU A 792 -32.63 -14.14 16.30
CA LEU A 792 -31.80 -12.95 16.34
C LEU A 792 -30.34 -13.28 16.06
N CYS A 793 -29.71 -12.46 15.21
CA CYS A 793 -28.30 -12.49 14.92
C CYS A 793 -27.69 -11.11 15.18
N CYS A 794 -26.75 -11.01 16.11
CA CYS A 794 -26.03 -9.76 16.39
C CYS A 794 -24.72 -9.72 15.58
N TYR A 795 -24.55 -8.71 14.73
CA TYR A 795 -23.42 -8.59 13.80
C TYR A 795 -22.77 -7.20 13.86
N HIS A 796 -21.60 -7.07 14.48
CA HIS A 796 -20.93 -5.77 14.62
C HIS A 796 -19.40 -5.88 14.75
N ALA A 797 -18.70 -4.77 14.46
CA ALA A 797 -17.24 -4.74 14.43
C ALA A 797 -16.54 -5.05 15.78
N ARG A 798 -17.19 -4.88 16.93
CA ARG A 798 -16.62 -5.15 18.27
C ARG A 798 -16.61 -6.63 18.71
N GLN A 799 -16.97 -7.57 17.83
CA GLN A 799 -16.88 -9.00 18.13
C GLN A 799 -15.44 -9.49 18.05
N LEU A 800 -15.10 -10.55 18.80
CA LEU A 800 -13.84 -11.27 18.59
C LEU A 800 -13.73 -11.68 17.12
N LEU A 801 -12.57 -11.43 16.50
CA LEU A 801 -12.40 -11.58 15.05
C LEU A 801 -12.79 -12.98 14.55
N VAL A 802 -12.48 -14.03 15.30
CA VAL A 802 -12.86 -15.42 14.96
C VAL A 802 -14.37 -15.68 14.98
N LEU A 803 -15.09 -15.09 15.95
CA LEU A 803 -16.54 -15.21 16.06
C LEU A 803 -17.22 -14.42 14.94
N ARG A 804 -16.73 -13.21 14.69
CA ARG A 804 -17.18 -12.35 13.60
C ARG A 804 -17.00 -13.05 12.26
N ASN A 805 -15.82 -13.61 12.00
CA ASN A 805 -15.53 -14.40 10.81
C ASN A 805 -16.52 -15.58 10.64
N THR A 806 -16.70 -16.38 11.69
CA THR A 806 -17.61 -17.53 11.64
C THR A 806 -19.04 -17.09 11.31
N LEU A 807 -19.46 -15.95 11.84
CA LEU A 807 -20.76 -15.38 11.57
C LEU A 807 -20.89 -14.86 10.13
N GLU A 808 -19.91 -14.07 9.67
CA GLU A 808 -19.85 -13.56 8.30
C GLU A 808 -19.91 -14.71 7.29
N THR A 809 -19.16 -15.79 7.51
CA THR A 809 -19.18 -16.98 6.63
C THR A 809 -20.58 -17.60 6.52
N LYS A 810 -21.33 -17.65 7.62
CA LYS A 810 -22.70 -18.17 7.62
C LYS A 810 -23.65 -17.21 6.90
N LEU A 811 -23.57 -15.91 7.19
CA LEU A 811 -24.40 -14.88 6.59
C LEU A 811 -24.17 -14.79 5.08
N ASP A 812 -22.92 -14.72 4.63
CA ASP A 812 -22.55 -14.65 3.21
C ASP A 812 -23.07 -15.88 2.43
N ARG A 813 -23.12 -17.06 3.07
CA ARG A 813 -23.66 -18.29 2.47
C ARG A 813 -25.20 -18.29 2.45
N ILE A 814 -25.84 -17.97 3.58
CA ILE A 814 -27.29 -18.08 3.76
C ILE A 814 -28.04 -16.99 2.98
N LEU A 815 -27.48 -15.78 2.94
CA LEU A 815 -28.10 -14.62 2.30
C LEU A 815 -27.79 -14.52 0.79
N ASN A 816 -27.11 -15.53 0.23
CA ASN A 816 -26.86 -15.62 -1.20
C ASN A 816 -28.04 -16.33 -1.90
N ARG A 817 -29.04 -15.55 -2.33
CA ARG A 817 -30.33 -16.05 -2.85
C ARG A 817 -30.39 -16.18 -4.38
N ASN A 818 -29.27 -16.51 -5.01
CA ASN A 818 -29.19 -16.64 -6.47
C ASN A 818 -29.97 -17.84 -7.06
N LYS A 819 -30.41 -18.78 -6.22
CA LYS A 819 -31.24 -19.92 -6.61
C LYS A 819 -32.56 -19.88 -5.87
N GLU A 820 -33.62 -20.25 -6.56
CA GLU A 820 -34.95 -20.38 -5.97
C GLU A 820 -34.93 -21.41 -4.83
N ASN A 821 -35.55 -21.08 -3.69
CA ASN A 821 -35.60 -21.89 -2.46
C ASN A 821 -34.25 -22.20 -1.77
N ALA A 822 -33.14 -21.58 -2.18
CA ALA A 822 -31.82 -21.83 -1.57
C ALA A 822 -31.80 -21.67 -0.05
N LEU A 823 -32.60 -20.74 0.47
CA LEU A 823 -32.71 -20.45 1.89
C LEU A 823 -33.08 -21.69 2.73
N PHE A 824 -33.94 -22.56 2.19
CA PHE A 824 -34.42 -23.75 2.88
C PHE A 824 -33.47 -24.96 2.75
N GLU A 825 -32.39 -24.86 1.97
CA GLU A 825 -31.39 -25.91 1.80
C GLU A 825 -30.32 -25.88 2.90
N HIS A 826 -30.25 -24.79 3.68
CA HIS A 826 -29.24 -24.62 4.73
C HIS A 826 -29.64 -25.33 6.02
N ASN A 827 -28.72 -26.13 6.56
CA ASN A 827 -28.92 -26.88 7.81
C ASN A 827 -29.37 -25.99 8.97
N GLU A 828 -28.78 -24.80 9.12
CA GLU A 828 -29.15 -23.86 10.20
C GLU A 828 -30.61 -23.42 10.11
N ILE A 829 -31.13 -23.24 8.89
CA ILE A 829 -32.52 -22.86 8.66
C ILE A 829 -33.44 -24.08 8.89
N GLN A 830 -33.08 -25.25 8.36
CA GLN A 830 -33.86 -26.48 8.55
C GLN A 830 -33.98 -26.85 10.03
N ASP A 831 -32.87 -26.80 10.78
CA ASP A 831 -32.84 -27.07 12.22
C ASP A 831 -33.71 -26.09 12.99
N ALA A 832 -33.66 -24.80 12.64
CA ALA A 832 -34.48 -23.76 13.26
C ALA A 832 -35.98 -23.94 12.99
N LEU A 833 -36.35 -24.35 11.78
CA LEU A 833 -37.73 -24.68 11.42
C LEU A 833 -38.21 -25.97 12.09
N ALA A 834 -37.35 -26.96 12.30
CA ALA A 834 -37.72 -28.22 12.95
C ALA A 834 -37.93 -28.07 14.47
N LYS A 835 -37.11 -27.23 15.12
CA LYS A 835 -37.10 -27.09 16.60
C LYS A 835 -38.31 -26.35 17.18
N ASN A 836 -38.98 -25.51 16.41
CA ASN A 836 -40.08 -24.69 16.91
C ASN A 836 -41.35 -24.89 16.05
N PRO A 837 -42.52 -25.16 16.64
CA PRO A 837 -43.74 -25.45 15.89
C PRO A 837 -44.40 -24.22 15.25
N ALA A 838 -43.94 -22.99 15.53
CA ALA A 838 -44.49 -21.77 14.96
C ALA A 838 -44.62 -21.84 13.43
N LYS A 839 -45.68 -21.22 12.90
CA LYS A 839 -45.93 -21.15 11.46
C LYS A 839 -45.00 -20.13 10.78
N ASN A 840 -44.75 -19.02 11.47
CA ASN A 840 -44.02 -17.86 10.94
C ASN A 840 -42.67 -17.75 11.63
N HIS A 841 -41.58 -17.79 10.85
CA HIS A 841 -40.23 -17.67 11.35
C HIS A 841 -39.56 -16.41 10.80
N ILE A 842 -39.15 -15.52 11.69
CA ILE A 842 -38.58 -14.21 11.34
C ILE A 842 -37.14 -14.17 11.80
N PHE A 843 -36.21 -14.29 10.85
CA PHE A 843 -34.78 -14.13 11.11
C PHE A 843 -34.42 -12.65 11.01
N ILE A 844 -33.71 -12.12 12.02
CA ILE A 844 -33.35 -10.71 12.09
C ILE A 844 -31.84 -10.60 12.32
N VAL A 845 -31.14 -10.01 11.36
CA VAL A 845 -29.75 -9.59 11.52
C VAL A 845 -29.74 -8.17 12.08
N ILE A 846 -29.34 -8.01 13.33
CA ILE A 846 -29.17 -6.70 13.96
C ILE A 846 -27.70 -6.31 13.82
N SER A 847 -27.43 -5.27 13.02
CA SER A 847 -26.07 -4.95 12.60
C SER A 847 -25.65 -3.50 12.77
N SER A 848 -24.33 -3.29 12.84
CA SER A 848 -23.71 -1.97 12.69
C SER A 848 -23.48 -1.67 11.19
N PRO A 849 -22.86 -0.53 10.81
CA PRO A 849 -22.58 -0.22 9.39
C PRO A 849 -21.68 -1.23 8.65
N VAL A 850 -21.18 -2.25 9.35
CA VAL A 850 -20.35 -3.33 8.81
C VAL A 850 -21.09 -4.27 7.85
N SER A 851 -22.42 -4.15 7.77
CA SER A 851 -23.27 -4.86 6.81
C SER A 851 -23.46 -4.11 5.48
N GLU A 852 -23.08 -2.83 5.39
CA GLU A 852 -23.29 -1.99 4.20
C GLU A 852 -22.25 -2.27 3.11
N VAL A 853 -21.02 -2.57 3.51
CA VAL A 853 -19.86 -2.56 2.61
C VAL A 853 -19.29 -3.96 2.43
N GLY A 854 -19.06 -4.35 1.19
CA GLY A 854 -18.41 -5.61 0.84
C GLY A 854 -19.23 -6.88 1.12
N ARG A 855 -20.55 -6.75 1.30
CA ARG A 855 -21.48 -7.87 1.53
C ARG A 855 -22.45 -8.05 0.38
N ASP A 856 -22.64 -9.29 -0.04
CA ASP A 856 -23.57 -9.69 -1.11
C ASP A 856 -24.79 -10.36 -0.48
N HIS A 857 -25.49 -9.60 0.37
CA HIS A 857 -26.62 -10.09 1.15
C HIS A 857 -27.94 -9.69 0.50
N ASP A 858 -28.87 -10.64 0.42
CA ASP A 858 -30.25 -10.42 0.00
C ASP A 858 -31.22 -10.58 1.19
N TYR A 859 -31.84 -9.48 1.58
CA TYR A 859 -32.80 -9.40 2.69
C TYR A 859 -34.22 -9.15 2.15
N ASP A 860 -35.21 -9.78 2.76
CA ASP A 860 -36.62 -9.58 2.40
C ASP A 860 -37.10 -8.15 2.73
N TRP A 861 -36.60 -7.60 3.84
CA TRP A 861 -36.93 -6.28 4.34
C TRP A 861 -35.81 -5.72 5.23
N ALA A 862 -35.81 -4.41 5.47
CA ALA A 862 -34.85 -3.78 6.36
C ALA A 862 -35.48 -2.61 7.15
N ILE A 863 -35.05 -2.45 8.41
CA ILE A 863 -35.31 -1.29 9.26
C ILE A 863 -33.98 -0.63 9.55
N VAL A 864 -33.81 0.63 9.15
CA VAL A 864 -32.50 1.29 9.14
C VAL A 864 -32.56 2.60 9.93
N GLU A 865 -31.69 2.72 10.94
CA GLU A 865 -31.40 4.00 11.59
C GLU A 865 -30.65 4.90 10.60
N PRO A 866 -31.17 6.10 10.28
CA PRO A 866 -30.53 7.01 9.34
C PRO A 866 -29.21 7.54 9.91
N SER A 867 -28.13 7.47 9.14
CA SER A 867 -26.83 8.07 9.51
C SER A 867 -26.29 9.01 8.44
N SER A 868 -26.44 8.61 7.18
CA SER A 868 -25.96 9.27 5.97
C SER A 868 -26.92 8.92 4.82
N MET A 869 -26.78 9.57 3.67
CA MET A 869 -27.61 9.34 2.48
C MET A 869 -27.10 8.25 1.57
#